data_AF-A0A1B9DZH7-F1
#
_entry.id   AF-A0A1B9DZH7-F1
#
_cell.length_a   1.000
_cell.length_b   1.000
_cell.length_c   1.000
_cell.angle_alpha   90.00
_cell.angle_beta   90.00
_cell.angle_gamma   90.00
#
_symmetry.space_group_name_H-M   'P 1'
#
loop_
_entity.id
_entity.type
_entity.pdbx_description
1 polymer ?
#
loop_
_entity_poly.entity_id
_entity_poly.type
_entity_poly.pdbx_seq_one_letter_code
_entity_poly.pdbx_strand_id
1 'polypeptide(L)'
;MSSNSYSQCAGNDASLTICDIQNPIYKNINLFNLLGGTPTTGGVWIDNSKPLEESIFNGILDAQALRNSGIYTYTYVQDPSICTNNTATVTLKIGPYTGVPSPNVSTCDDVESFNLFLAFDGTKLAPQQNGTWTGNTTSVTLSGNRINPKLLGEGNYSYTYKIPALDSCPEQSATISVSIFRKPVGGDPSDLLICSNANLAAYSNLNLNDLLSGEDPGGSWSDESGTNQISGSSDNRVNLQTIYNTFGAGTYSFVYTVLSSNPICTNSQSKVKIIIEDPLNFTGSTLVVNSDICENEIATATYSATLTKGPQPIPNGNYDVSYTINDGATTKSIIVNGNFTNGVFVFAVNPVNLQAVGNYTFTITKIVNTASKGACTNILGSITDVLSINPLPRINNATVTINPVCKGFDAQVQISGNTNLTNGNYRITYNLSGDNTAANQQANFTVVNGVANFVVPANLLPNIGVNTVFTVTNIVNLTTGCSNSVALAKLITVKALPDASAVVLNISNICLGQNATVQLSGLGSLTNITLNYAISDANVISNQNVTLAVNSGSANFSIPFSVLSNTGSTIFTLNSILDNGNGCAAVALNKTKSFIVNAKPSNPAGSSFSFCKNDLKTIANLSPSGSQLQWFDSVSSTTILSASTLLVTGTYYVKEVSSATGCESGRTAIPVTINEIDTPVLATDGQNFCGLDKPTIQSLSDKTTFDDTLVWYDAAANGNLLSPNALLKDGMKYYGFNYSGTTNCYSNPLEVTVVLSDCEVTPDFFIPDGFSPNGDNKNDVFRIPNIQFIYPDFSLEIFNRYGNILFRGNKNKLEWDGRNSDYKVGIDGIAPNGVYFYVLHFNKGNKKPVQGSLYLNR
;
A
#
# COMPACT_ATOMS: atom_id res chain seq x y z
N MET A 1 129.65 -44.12 -90.81
CA MET A 1 129.68 -42.81 -90.13
C MET A 1 128.36 -42.65 -89.40
N SER A 2 128.44 -42.38 -88.09
CA SER A 2 127.37 -42.03 -87.14
C SER A 2 126.17 -42.98 -87.01
N SER A 3 126.30 -43.90 -86.07
CA SER A 3 125.23 -44.64 -85.39
C SER A 3 124.48 -43.73 -84.41
N ASN A 4 123.16 -43.56 -84.59
CA ASN A 4 122.24 -43.25 -83.48
C ASN A 4 121.13 -44.31 -83.50
N SER A 5 121.37 -45.42 -82.81
CA SER A 5 120.28 -46.31 -82.38
C SER A 5 119.58 -45.59 -81.23
N TYR A 6 118.38 -45.06 -81.48
CA TYR A 6 117.54 -44.53 -80.41
C TYR A 6 116.94 -45.73 -79.65
N SER A 7 117.39 -45.98 -78.42
CA SER A 7 116.75 -46.94 -77.53
C SER A 7 115.35 -46.45 -77.16
N GLN A 8 114.33 -47.30 -77.36
CA GLN A 8 112.95 -47.03 -76.95
C GLN A 8 112.87 -47.04 -75.42
N CYS A 9 112.36 -45.98 -74.79
CA CYS A 9 112.42 -45.86 -73.33
C CYS A 9 111.22 -46.44 -72.59
N ALA A 10 110.00 -46.24 -73.09
CA ALA A 10 108.80 -46.80 -72.45
C ALA A 10 108.50 -48.24 -72.88
N GLY A 11 109.27 -48.81 -73.82
CA GLY A 11 109.02 -50.12 -74.44
C GLY A 11 108.05 -50.06 -75.63
N ASN A 12 107.54 -51.22 -76.05
CA ASN A 12 106.48 -51.38 -77.04
C ASN A 12 105.16 -51.73 -76.37
N ASP A 13 104.06 -51.33 -77.00
CA ASP A 13 102.70 -51.71 -76.59
C ASP A 13 102.57 -53.24 -76.51
N ALA A 14 101.78 -53.70 -75.54
CA ALA A 14 101.56 -55.11 -75.29
C ALA A 14 100.09 -55.39 -75.05
N SER A 15 99.66 -56.63 -75.29
CA SER A 15 98.32 -57.08 -74.95
C SER A 15 98.31 -58.47 -74.33
N LEU A 16 97.47 -58.66 -73.31
CA LEU A 16 97.26 -59.93 -72.63
C LEU A 16 95.76 -60.21 -72.54
N THR A 17 95.36 -61.40 -72.97
CA THR A 17 93.96 -61.87 -72.88
C THR A 17 93.84 -62.90 -71.76
N ILE A 18 92.90 -62.69 -70.83
CA ILE A 18 92.68 -63.55 -69.65
C ILE A 18 91.24 -64.08 -69.72
N CYS A 19 91.07 -65.36 -70.03
CA CYS A 19 89.73 -65.98 -70.08
C CYS A 19 89.35 -66.72 -68.79
N ASP A 20 90.31 -66.96 -67.89
CA ASP A 20 90.18 -67.68 -66.63
C ASP A 20 90.59 -66.79 -65.45
N ILE A 21 89.94 -65.63 -65.30
CA ILE A 21 90.29 -64.62 -64.29
C ILE A 21 90.37 -65.17 -62.85
N GLN A 22 89.63 -66.23 -62.54
CA GLN A 22 89.66 -66.94 -61.26
C GLN A 22 91.01 -67.62 -60.93
N ASN A 23 91.90 -67.77 -61.90
CA ASN A 23 93.22 -68.36 -61.70
C ASN A 23 94.09 -67.45 -60.81
N PRO A 24 94.62 -67.93 -59.66
CA PRO A 24 95.35 -67.10 -58.70
C PRO A 24 96.56 -66.36 -59.26
N ILE A 25 97.13 -66.82 -60.38
CA ILE A 25 98.27 -66.16 -61.05
C ILE A 25 97.94 -64.72 -61.47
N TYR A 26 96.67 -64.39 -61.69
CA TYR A 26 96.23 -63.07 -62.16
C TYR A 26 95.91 -62.09 -61.03
N LYS A 27 96.15 -62.47 -59.77
CA LYS A 27 95.93 -61.61 -58.61
C LYS A 27 96.98 -60.50 -58.45
N ASN A 28 98.17 -60.66 -59.01
CA ASN A 28 99.27 -59.70 -58.90
C ASN A 28 100.03 -59.59 -60.24
N ILE A 29 99.38 -59.06 -61.28
CA ILE A 29 99.99 -58.89 -62.60
C ILE A 29 100.89 -57.65 -62.57
N ASN A 30 102.19 -57.85 -62.77
CA ASN A 30 103.10 -56.72 -62.99
C ASN A 30 103.04 -56.30 -64.47
N LEU A 31 102.41 -55.16 -64.75
CA LEU A 31 102.22 -54.66 -66.12
C LEU A 31 103.53 -54.23 -66.78
N PHE A 32 104.55 -53.84 -66.02
CA PHE A 32 105.86 -53.49 -66.56
C PHE A 32 106.53 -54.69 -67.23
N ASN A 33 106.33 -55.89 -66.67
CA ASN A 33 106.85 -57.14 -67.25
C ASN A 33 106.14 -57.54 -68.56
N LEU A 34 105.01 -56.90 -68.89
CA LEU A 34 104.27 -57.18 -70.12
C LEU A 34 104.73 -56.31 -71.29
N LEU A 35 105.37 -55.17 -71.03
CA LEU A 35 105.85 -54.26 -72.07
C LEU A 35 106.90 -54.94 -72.96
N GLY A 36 106.77 -54.79 -74.27
CA GLY A 36 107.75 -55.33 -75.22
C GLY A 36 109.03 -54.49 -75.29
N GLY A 37 110.13 -55.04 -75.83
CA GLY A 37 111.41 -54.33 -75.97
C GLY A 37 112.23 -54.27 -74.67
N THR A 38 112.99 -53.19 -74.47
CA THR A 38 113.83 -52.96 -73.28
C THR A 38 113.41 -51.68 -72.53
N PRO A 39 112.23 -51.65 -71.87
CA PRO A 39 111.73 -50.46 -71.18
C PRO A 39 112.64 -50.09 -70.00
N THR A 40 112.83 -48.79 -69.75
CA THR A 40 113.59 -48.27 -68.60
C THR A 40 112.68 -48.07 -67.40
N THR A 41 113.21 -48.29 -66.18
CA THR A 41 112.46 -48.12 -64.92
C THR A 41 112.36 -46.63 -64.53
N GLY A 42 111.43 -46.28 -63.63
CA GLY A 42 111.30 -44.93 -63.05
C GLY A 42 110.17 -44.04 -63.59
N GLY A 43 109.46 -44.47 -64.63
CA GLY A 43 108.26 -43.80 -65.14
C GLY A 43 107.00 -44.01 -64.27
N VAL A 44 105.94 -43.29 -64.62
CA VAL A 44 104.64 -43.28 -63.94
C VAL A 44 103.61 -44.04 -64.77
N TRP A 45 102.72 -44.78 -64.11
CA TRP A 45 101.60 -45.43 -64.79
C TRP A 45 100.36 -44.55 -64.78
N ILE A 46 99.71 -44.47 -65.94
CA ILE A 46 98.39 -43.89 -66.12
C ILE A 46 97.42 -45.05 -66.37
N ASP A 47 96.52 -45.28 -65.43
CA ASP A 47 95.35 -46.12 -65.66
C ASP A 47 94.33 -45.35 -66.50
N ASN A 48 94.25 -45.65 -67.80
CA ASN A 48 93.36 -44.93 -68.70
C ASN A 48 91.90 -45.36 -68.52
N SER A 49 91.67 -46.58 -68.04
CA SER A 49 90.34 -47.17 -67.90
C SER A 49 89.73 -46.96 -66.52
N LYS A 50 90.57 -46.67 -65.51
CA LYS A 50 90.21 -46.39 -64.12
C LYS A 50 89.25 -47.39 -63.47
N PRO A 51 89.31 -48.72 -63.72
CA PRO A 51 88.35 -49.67 -63.15
C PRO A 51 88.33 -49.77 -61.63
N LEU A 52 89.39 -49.34 -60.95
CA LEU A 52 89.55 -49.43 -59.48
C LEU A 52 89.59 -48.06 -58.79
N GLU A 53 89.48 -46.96 -59.55
CA GLU A 53 89.52 -45.56 -59.06
C GLU A 53 90.69 -45.23 -58.10
N GLU A 54 91.85 -45.88 -58.25
CA GLU A 54 93.00 -45.64 -57.39
C GLU A 54 93.68 -44.29 -57.70
N SER A 55 93.99 -43.51 -56.66
CA SER A 55 94.62 -42.19 -56.81
C SER A 55 96.09 -42.26 -57.25
N ILE A 56 96.76 -43.41 -57.08
CA ILE A 56 98.16 -43.66 -57.50
C ILE A 56 98.27 -45.14 -57.90
N PHE A 57 98.41 -45.42 -59.20
CA PHE A 57 98.59 -46.78 -59.72
C PHE A 57 100.08 -47.08 -59.92
N ASN A 58 100.59 -48.16 -59.31
CA ASN A 58 102.03 -48.49 -59.29
C ASN A 58 102.47 -49.51 -60.35
N GLY A 59 101.56 -49.92 -61.26
CA GLY A 59 101.84 -50.90 -62.30
C GLY A 59 101.63 -52.36 -61.89
N ILE A 60 101.22 -52.65 -60.66
CA ILE A 60 100.77 -53.98 -60.22
C ILE A 60 99.24 -53.99 -60.20
N LEU A 61 98.63 -54.88 -60.99
CA LEU A 61 97.18 -54.99 -61.10
C LEU A 61 96.69 -56.33 -60.54
N ASP A 62 95.68 -56.27 -59.66
CA ASP A 62 94.84 -57.42 -59.34
C ASP A 62 93.71 -57.54 -60.36
N ALA A 63 93.85 -58.46 -61.33
CA ALA A 63 92.80 -58.66 -62.32
C ALA A 63 91.52 -59.24 -61.68
N GLN A 64 91.61 -59.97 -60.56
CA GLN A 64 90.45 -60.51 -59.84
C GLN A 64 89.64 -59.42 -59.12
N ALA A 65 90.23 -58.24 -58.91
CA ALA A 65 89.52 -57.08 -58.40
C ALA A 65 88.63 -56.41 -59.47
N LEU A 66 88.84 -56.69 -60.75
CA LEU A 66 88.06 -56.11 -61.83
C LEU A 66 86.64 -56.67 -61.84
N ARG A 67 85.67 -55.77 -61.69
CA ARG A 67 84.25 -56.14 -61.55
C ARG A 67 83.54 -56.34 -62.89
N ASN A 68 84.17 -56.01 -64.01
CA ASN A 68 83.61 -56.17 -65.34
C ASN A 68 84.56 -56.96 -66.23
N SER A 69 84.01 -57.71 -67.18
CA SER A 69 84.78 -58.11 -68.36
C SER A 69 84.96 -56.91 -69.28
N GLY A 70 86.03 -56.87 -70.04
CA GLY A 70 86.28 -55.76 -70.94
C GLY A 70 87.74 -55.56 -71.29
N ILE A 71 87.98 -54.46 -72.00
CA ILE A 71 89.31 -54.05 -72.42
C ILE A 71 89.75 -52.92 -71.49
N TYR A 72 90.87 -53.14 -70.81
CA TYR A 72 91.50 -52.19 -69.89
C TYR A 72 92.87 -51.78 -70.43
N THR A 73 93.11 -50.47 -70.52
CA THR A 73 94.36 -49.92 -71.06
C THR A 73 95.12 -49.13 -70.00
N TYR A 74 96.41 -49.40 -69.89
CA TYR A 74 97.33 -48.76 -68.95
C TYR A 74 98.52 -48.19 -69.73
N THR A 75 98.79 -46.90 -69.61
CA THR A 75 99.91 -46.26 -70.28
C THR A 75 101.05 -46.05 -69.30
N TYR A 76 102.21 -46.60 -69.62
CA TYR A 76 103.45 -46.27 -68.94
C TYR A 76 104.05 -45.02 -69.57
N VAL A 77 104.32 -43.99 -68.77
CA VAL A 77 104.89 -42.71 -69.21
C VAL A 77 106.23 -42.49 -68.52
N GLN A 78 107.27 -42.36 -69.32
CA GLN A 78 108.62 -41.99 -68.88
C GLN A 78 108.84 -40.48 -69.06
N ASP A 79 109.79 -39.91 -68.32
CA ASP A 79 110.12 -38.48 -68.42
C ASP A 79 110.59 -38.13 -69.86
N PRO A 80 109.90 -37.21 -70.56
CA PRO A 80 110.21 -36.83 -71.93
C PRO A 80 111.55 -36.09 -72.07
N SER A 81 112.14 -35.57 -70.98
CA SER A 81 113.48 -34.97 -71.01
C SER A 81 114.59 -36.01 -71.19
N ILE A 82 114.28 -37.28 -70.94
CA ILE A 82 115.22 -38.40 -70.98
C ILE A 82 115.12 -39.17 -72.32
N CYS A 83 114.00 -39.05 -73.04
CA CYS A 83 113.64 -39.92 -74.16
C CYS A 83 112.61 -39.32 -75.15
N THR A 84 112.73 -39.57 -76.46
CA THR A 84 111.81 -39.03 -77.49
C THR A 84 110.51 -39.83 -77.65
N ASN A 85 110.55 -41.16 -77.54
CA ASN A 85 109.34 -41.99 -77.44
C ASN A 85 109.20 -42.48 -75.99
N ASN A 86 108.37 -41.78 -75.23
CA ASN A 86 108.31 -41.89 -73.77
C ASN A 86 107.00 -42.51 -73.26
N THR A 87 106.17 -43.09 -74.13
CA THR A 87 104.90 -43.73 -73.71
C THR A 87 104.72 -45.10 -74.36
N ALA A 88 104.20 -46.08 -73.60
CA ALA A 88 103.78 -47.38 -74.12
C ALA A 88 102.51 -47.86 -73.40
N THR A 89 101.63 -48.58 -74.10
CA THR A 89 100.31 -48.99 -73.60
C THR A 89 100.20 -50.50 -73.45
N VAL A 90 99.80 -50.96 -72.27
CA VAL A 90 99.39 -52.34 -72.01
C VAL A 90 97.88 -52.45 -72.11
N THR A 91 97.40 -53.32 -73.00
CA THR A 91 95.97 -53.59 -73.21
C THR A 91 95.60 -54.97 -72.65
N LEU A 92 94.91 -55.00 -71.52
CA LEU A 92 94.36 -56.23 -70.93
C LEU A 92 92.95 -56.49 -71.45
N LYS A 93 92.71 -57.69 -71.96
CA LYS A 93 91.37 -58.16 -72.36
C LYS A 93 90.90 -59.21 -71.35
N ILE A 94 89.96 -58.82 -70.49
CA ILE A 94 89.44 -59.67 -69.43
C ILE A 94 88.16 -60.33 -69.91
N GLY A 95 88.19 -61.65 -70.09
CA GLY A 95 87.07 -62.47 -70.50
C GLY A 95 85.95 -62.55 -69.46
N PRO A 96 84.79 -63.08 -69.87
CA PRO A 96 83.62 -63.19 -69.02
C PRO A 96 83.82 -64.20 -67.89
N TYR A 97 83.40 -63.83 -66.67
CA TYR A 97 83.32 -64.71 -65.52
C TYR A 97 82.00 -64.54 -64.77
N THR A 98 81.14 -65.55 -64.83
CA THR A 98 79.77 -65.51 -64.28
C THR A 98 79.66 -66.01 -62.84
N GLY A 99 80.76 -66.35 -62.18
CA GLY A 99 80.75 -66.89 -60.82
C GLY A 99 80.22 -68.32 -60.70
N VAL A 100 80.20 -68.85 -59.47
CA VAL A 100 79.71 -70.21 -59.15
C VAL A 100 78.37 -70.10 -58.39
N PRO A 101 77.26 -70.63 -58.93
CA PRO A 101 75.97 -70.64 -58.24
C PRO A 101 76.02 -71.33 -56.87
N SER A 102 75.33 -70.78 -55.88
CA SER A 102 75.11 -71.44 -54.59
C SER A 102 74.00 -72.50 -54.72
N PRO A 103 74.12 -73.68 -54.08
CA PRO A 103 73.13 -74.76 -54.21
C PRO A 103 71.82 -74.48 -53.46
N ASN A 104 71.84 -73.69 -52.39
CA ASN A 104 70.70 -73.47 -51.51
C ASN A 104 70.52 -71.98 -51.25
N VAL A 105 69.62 -71.35 -52.00
CA VAL A 105 69.28 -69.93 -51.84
C VAL A 105 67.78 -69.84 -51.68
N SER A 106 67.36 -69.25 -50.57
CA SER A 106 65.95 -69.09 -50.25
C SER A 106 65.66 -67.72 -49.69
N THR A 107 64.43 -67.26 -49.89
CA THR A 107 63.94 -66.00 -49.36
C THR A 107 62.46 -66.12 -49.01
N CYS A 108 61.94 -65.19 -48.22
CA CYS A 108 60.53 -65.18 -47.85
C CYS A 108 59.75 -64.32 -48.87
N ASP A 109 58.48 -64.64 -49.10
CA ASP A 109 57.58 -63.88 -49.97
C ASP A 109 57.12 -62.54 -49.36
N ASP A 110 57.66 -62.09 -48.23
CA ASP A 110 57.46 -60.72 -47.73
C ASP A 110 58.61 -59.78 -48.12
N VAL A 111 59.66 -60.31 -48.73
CA VAL A 111 60.81 -59.54 -49.20
C VAL A 111 60.43 -58.81 -50.49
N GLU A 112 60.55 -57.48 -50.47
CA GLU A 112 60.18 -56.64 -51.63
C GLU A 112 61.31 -56.53 -52.66
N SER A 113 62.54 -56.88 -52.28
CA SER A 113 63.67 -56.86 -53.21
C SER A 113 64.80 -57.80 -52.80
N PHE A 114 65.06 -58.79 -53.64
CA PHE A 114 66.15 -59.76 -53.48
C PHE A 114 67.19 -59.58 -54.60
N ASN A 115 68.46 -59.40 -54.23
CA ASN A 115 69.57 -59.25 -55.18
C ASN A 115 70.08 -60.63 -55.61
N LEU A 116 69.97 -60.94 -56.90
CA LEU A 116 70.34 -62.25 -57.46
C LEU A 116 71.83 -62.56 -57.35
N PHE A 117 72.71 -61.56 -57.18
CA PHE A 117 74.13 -61.83 -56.91
C PHE A 117 74.37 -62.50 -55.54
N LEU A 118 73.42 -62.41 -54.61
CA LEU A 118 73.47 -63.12 -53.33
C LEU A 118 73.24 -64.63 -53.50
N ALA A 119 72.81 -65.08 -54.69
CA ALA A 119 72.59 -66.48 -55.00
C ALA A 119 73.83 -67.20 -55.54
N PHE A 120 74.99 -66.53 -55.54
CA PHE A 120 76.29 -67.14 -55.86
C PHE A 120 77.02 -67.53 -54.57
N ASP A 121 77.91 -68.52 -54.69
CA ASP A 121 78.74 -68.99 -53.59
C ASP A 121 79.75 -67.91 -53.17
N GLY A 122 79.52 -67.29 -52.01
CA GLY A 122 80.38 -66.25 -51.45
C GLY A 122 81.78 -66.71 -51.06
N THR A 123 82.08 -68.02 -51.10
CA THR A 123 83.44 -68.55 -50.90
C THR A 123 84.28 -68.56 -52.19
N LYS A 124 83.67 -68.28 -53.34
CA LYS A 124 84.33 -68.20 -54.65
C LYS A 124 84.52 -66.74 -55.07
N LEU A 125 85.29 -66.52 -56.15
CA LEU A 125 85.41 -65.20 -56.74
C LEU A 125 84.02 -64.70 -57.15
N ALA A 126 83.71 -63.45 -56.85
CA ALA A 126 82.42 -62.86 -57.19
C ALA A 126 82.24 -62.80 -58.72
N PRO A 127 81.00 -63.00 -59.22
CA PRO A 127 80.70 -62.80 -60.63
C PRO A 127 81.02 -61.35 -61.05
N GLN A 128 81.47 -61.18 -62.29
CA GLN A 128 81.53 -59.85 -62.90
C GLN A 128 80.11 -59.28 -63.05
N GLN A 129 79.95 -57.96 -63.17
CA GLN A 129 78.68 -57.25 -63.00
C GLN A 129 78.09 -56.68 -64.29
N ASN A 130 78.80 -56.78 -65.42
CA ASN A 130 78.39 -56.25 -66.72
C ASN A 130 77.65 -57.27 -67.61
N GLY A 131 77.11 -58.34 -67.03
CA GLY A 131 76.25 -59.29 -67.71
C GLY A 131 74.78 -58.89 -67.70
N THR A 132 73.97 -59.75 -68.31
CA THR A 132 72.51 -59.59 -68.38
C THR A 132 71.83 -60.75 -67.67
N TRP A 133 70.74 -60.44 -66.96
CA TRP A 133 69.91 -61.40 -66.28
C TRP A 133 68.70 -61.75 -67.13
N THR A 134 68.40 -63.04 -67.22
CA THR A 134 67.17 -63.56 -67.83
C THR A 134 66.53 -64.55 -66.86
N GLY A 135 65.20 -64.61 -66.82
CA GLY A 135 64.46 -65.52 -65.95
C GLY A 135 63.32 -66.18 -66.71
N ASN A 136 62.79 -67.26 -66.14
CA ASN A 136 61.57 -67.91 -66.64
C ASN A 136 60.28 -67.20 -66.20
N THR A 137 60.39 -66.05 -65.52
CA THR A 137 59.28 -65.25 -64.99
C THR A 137 58.92 -64.10 -65.94
N THR A 138 57.69 -63.57 -65.83
CA THR A 138 57.28 -62.36 -66.58
C THR A 138 58.27 -61.22 -66.35
N SER A 139 58.61 -60.45 -67.40
CA SER A 139 59.61 -59.37 -67.37
C SER A 139 59.34 -58.26 -66.35
N VAL A 140 58.15 -58.21 -65.74
CA VAL A 140 57.73 -57.18 -64.77
C VAL A 140 58.33 -57.40 -63.36
N THR A 141 58.78 -58.62 -63.02
CA THR A 141 59.29 -58.93 -61.67
C THR A 141 60.81 -58.97 -61.57
N LEU A 142 61.54 -59.02 -62.70
CA LEU A 142 63.00 -58.97 -62.79
C LEU A 142 63.42 -57.57 -63.28
N SER A 143 64.01 -56.78 -62.39
CA SER A 143 64.53 -55.44 -62.71
C SER A 143 66.06 -55.43 -62.55
N GLY A 144 66.77 -55.52 -63.67
CA GLY A 144 68.23 -55.66 -63.67
C GLY A 144 68.65 -56.97 -62.97
N ASN A 145 69.30 -56.86 -61.82
CA ASN A 145 69.76 -57.97 -60.99
C ASN A 145 68.89 -58.24 -59.76
N ARG A 146 67.68 -57.65 -59.70
CA ARG A 146 66.78 -57.76 -58.54
C ARG A 146 65.46 -58.38 -58.92
N ILE A 147 64.93 -59.20 -58.02
CA ILE A 147 63.57 -59.75 -58.08
C ILE A 147 62.76 -59.25 -56.89
N ASN A 148 61.43 -59.26 -57.01
CA ASN A 148 60.53 -58.96 -55.90
C ASN A 148 59.80 -60.25 -55.46
N PRO A 149 60.33 -60.98 -54.44
CA PRO A 149 59.72 -62.20 -53.93
C PRO A 149 58.24 -62.08 -53.57
N LYS A 150 57.83 -60.93 -53.03
CA LYS A 150 56.43 -60.64 -52.67
C LYS A 150 55.45 -60.61 -53.83
N LEU A 151 55.91 -60.20 -55.02
CA LEU A 151 55.07 -60.26 -56.22
C LEU A 151 55.11 -61.64 -56.91
N LEU A 152 56.18 -62.41 -56.68
CA LEU A 152 56.33 -63.75 -57.23
C LEU A 152 55.47 -64.77 -56.47
N GLY A 153 55.43 -64.66 -55.14
CA GLY A 153 54.78 -65.65 -54.28
C GLY A 153 55.58 -66.94 -54.15
N GLU A 154 55.07 -67.87 -53.33
CA GLU A 154 55.71 -69.15 -53.04
C GLU A 154 56.04 -69.95 -54.31
N GLY A 155 57.27 -70.47 -54.39
CA GLY A 155 57.71 -71.25 -55.54
C GLY A 155 59.22 -71.26 -55.73
N ASN A 156 59.68 -72.03 -56.71
CA ASN A 156 61.09 -72.12 -57.09
C ASN A 156 61.33 -71.42 -58.43
N TYR A 157 62.22 -70.43 -58.44
CA TYR A 157 62.46 -69.56 -59.59
C TYR A 157 63.90 -69.66 -60.05
N SER A 158 64.11 -69.81 -61.36
CA SER A 158 65.45 -69.98 -61.95
C SER A 158 65.82 -68.76 -62.79
N TYR A 159 67.03 -68.24 -62.58
CA TYR A 159 67.56 -67.09 -63.31
C TYR A 159 68.92 -67.40 -63.90
N THR A 160 69.11 -67.04 -65.16
CA THR A 160 70.36 -67.23 -65.89
C THR A 160 71.05 -65.88 -66.07
N TYR A 161 72.26 -65.79 -65.52
CA TYR A 161 73.17 -64.66 -65.70
C TYR A 161 74.11 -64.96 -66.86
N LYS A 162 74.15 -64.08 -67.87
CA LYS A 162 74.94 -64.26 -69.09
C LYS A 162 75.84 -63.06 -69.34
N ILE A 163 77.14 -63.30 -69.55
CA ILE A 163 78.10 -62.29 -69.99
C ILE A 163 78.57 -62.64 -71.41
N PRO A 164 78.50 -61.70 -72.38
CA PRO A 164 78.87 -61.98 -73.76
C PRO A 164 80.36 -62.34 -73.92
N ALA A 165 80.68 -63.03 -75.01
CA ALA A 165 82.06 -63.33 -75.41
C ALA A 165 82.88 -62.04 -75.58
N LEU A 166 84.16 -62.09 -75.25
CA LEU A 166 85.12 -61.01 -75.49
C LEU A 166 86.34 -61.56 -76.22
N ASP A 167 86.51 -61.13 -77.47
CA ASP A 167 87.60 -61.58 -78.35
C ASP A 167 87.63 -63.12 -78.46
N SER A 168 88.73 -63.77 -78.08
CA SER A 168 88.86 -65.23 -78.06
C SER A 168 88.23 -65.91 -76.83
N CYS A 169 87.79 -65.16 -75.83
CA CYS A 169 87.14 -65.72 -74.64
C CYS A 169 85.64 -65.98 -74.93
N PRO A 170 85.16 -67.24 -74.84
CA PRO A 170 83.77 -67.58 -75.14
C PRO A 170 82.81 -66.95 -74.13
N GLU A 171 81.54 -66.82 -74.51
CA GLU A 171 80.49 -66.38 -73.58
C GLU A 171 80.38 -67.34 -72.38
N GLN A 172 80.07 -66.80 -71.21
CA GLN A 172 79.77 -67.60 -70.02
C GLN A 172 78.36 -67.33 -69.54
N SER A 173 77.72 -68.37 -69.02
CA SER A 173 76.42 -68.26 -68.34
C SER A 173 76.39 -69.13 -67.09
N ALA A 174 75.67 -68.66 -66.08
CA ALA A 174 75.42 -69.39 -64.84
C ALA A 174 73.94 -69.31 -64.50
N THR A 175 73.34 -70.43 -64.11
CA THR A 175 71.94 -70.48 -63.69
C THR A 175 71.86 -70.70 -62.19
N ILE A 176 71.16 -69.81 -61.49
CA ILE A 176 70.85 -69.89 -60.07
C ILE A 176 69.39 -70.31 -59.88
N SER A 177 69.07 -70.87 -58.72
CA SER A 177 67.70 -71.15 -58.29
C SER A 177 67.42 -70.47 -56.95
N VAL A 178 66.31 -69.76 -56.85
CA VAL A 178 65.85 -69.09 -55.62
C VAL A 178 64.53 -69.73 -55.19
N SER A 179 64.51 -70.33 -54.01
CA SER A 179 63.30 -70.91 -53.41
C SER A 179 62.60 -69.86 -52.54
N ILE A 180 61.36 -69.51 -52.89
CA ILE A 180 60.55 -68.53 -52.15
C ILE A 180 59.56 -69.30 -51.29
N PHE A 181 59.59 -69.05 -49.99
CA PHE A 181 58.66 -69.62 -49.02
C PHE A 181 57.54 -68.63 -48.70
N ARG A 182 56.32 -69.14 -48.52
CA ARG A 182 55.17 -68.34 -48.10
C ARG A 182 55.31 -67.90 -46.64
N LYS A 183 55.07 -66.62 -46.36
CA LYS A 183 54.89 -66.10 -45.00
C LYS A 183 53.47 -66.40 -44.52
N PRO A 184 53.30 -66.93 -43.29
CA PRO A 184 51.96 -67.07 -42.72
C PRO A 184 51.24 -65.72 -42.60
N VAL A 185 49.90 -65.73 -42.68
CA VAL A 185 49.05 -64.55 -42.54
C VAL A 185 48.25 -64.61 -41.25
N GLY A 186 48.48 -63.68 -40.32
CA GLY A 186 47.78 -63.61 -39.03
C GLY A 186 46.36 -63.00 -39.09
N GLY A 187 45.96 -62.45 -40.25
CA GLY A 187 44.68 -61.78 -40.48
C GLY A 187 44.64 -60.33 -39.98
N ASP A 188 43.61 -59.59 -40.38
CA ASP A 188 43.37 -58.21 -39.95
C ASP A 188 42.44 -58.19 -38.71
N PRO A 189 42.88 -57.60 -37.58
CA PRO A 189 42.08 -57.57 -36.35
C PRO A 189 41.01 -56.48 -36.35
N SER A 190 39.86 -56.80 -35.74
CA SER A 190 38.78 -55.87 -35.42
C SER A 190 38.64 -55.73 -33.90
N ASP A 191 38.94 -54.53 -33.38
CA ASP A 191 38.80 -54.26 -31.95
C ASP A 191 37.31 -54.20 -31.54
N LEU A 192 36.98 -54.80 -30.41
CA LEU A 192 35.63 -54.78 -29.84
C LEU A 192 35.53 -53.70 -28.75
N LEU A 193 34.70 -52.69 -29.00
CA LEU A 193 34.43 -51.61 -28.03
C LEU A 193 33.04 -51.81 -27.41
N ILE A 194 32.96 -51.92 -26.09
CA ILE A 194 31.71 -52.20 -25.37
C ILE A 194 31.59 -51.41 -24.07
N CYS A 195 30.37 -51.00 -23.72
CA CYS A 195 30.08 -50.41 -22.42
C CYS A 195 29.73 -51.50 -21.40
N SER A 196 30.17 -51.37 -20.16
CA SER A 196 29.93 -52.36 -19.10
C SER A 196 28.45 -52.53 -18.73
N ASN A 197 27.64 -51.50 -18.96
CA ASN A 197 26.19 -51.56 -18.75
C ASN A 197 25.44 -52.18 -19.94
N ALA A 198 26.12 -52.48 -21.05
CA ALA A 198 25.55 -53.29 -22.11
C ALA A 198 25.37 -54.72 -21.61
N ASN A 199 24.60 -55.53 -22.34
CA ASN A 199 24.41 -56.93 -22.00
C ASN A 199 25.71 -57.74 -22.25
N LEU A 200 26.69 -57.63 -21.34
CA LEU A 200 27.96 -58.37 -21.39
C LEU A 200 27.74 -59.90 -21.39
N ALA A 201 26.61 -60.38 -20.86
CA ALA A 201 26.25 -61.80 -20.91
C ALA A 201 26.05 -62.32 -22.34
N ALA A 202 25.73 -61.45 -23.31
CA ALA A 202 25.71 -61.81 -24.74
C ALA A 202 27.11 -62.20 -25.27
N TYR A 203 28.17 -61.82 -24.56
CA TYR A 203 29.57 -62.09 -24.89
C TYR A 203 30.23 -63.05 -23.89
N SER A 204 29.43 -63.90 -23.25
CA SER A 204 29.93 -64.92 -22.32
C SER A 204 30.65 -66.09 -23.00
N ASN A 205 30.58 -66.18 -24.33
CA ASN A 205 31.26 -67.18 -25.16
C ASN A 205 31.73 -66.58 -26.51
N LEU A 206 32.32 -65.39 -26.45
CA LEU A 206 32.78 -64.66 -27.64
C LEU A 206 33.85 -65.46 -28.37
N ASN A 207 33.66 -65.69 -29.67
CA ASN A 207 34.70 -66.25 -30.55
C ASN A 207 35.69 -65.15 -30.93
N LEU A 208 36.95 -65.29 -30.57
CA LEU A 208 37.98 -64.35 -31.00
C LEU A 208 38.24 -64.41 -32.51
N ASN A 209 37.96 -65.56 -33.16
CA ASN A 209 38.10 -65.69 -34.61
C ASN A 209 37.09 -64.79 -35.35
N ASP A 210 35.93 -64.49 -34.75
CA ASP A 210 34.93 -63.60 -35.37
C ASP A 210 35.43 -62.13 -35.40
N LEU A 211 36.53 -61.83 -34.70
CA LEU A 211 37.22 -60.53 -34.66
C LEU A 211 38.49 -60.48 -35.53
N LEU A 212 38.69 -61.49 -36.39
CA LEU A 212 39.75 -61.52 -37.39
C LEU A 212 39.15 -61.71 -38.79
N SER A 213 39.90 -61.29 -39.81
CA SER A 213 39.58 -61.59 -41.20
C SER A 213 40.83 -61.82 -42.03
N GLY A 214 40.80 -62.79 -42.95
CA GLY A 214 41.90 -63.06 -43.88
C GLY A 214 43.09 -63.83 -43.29
N GLU A 215 42.91 -64.45 -42.12
CA GLU A 215 43.91 -65.26 -41.44
C GLU A 215 44.09 -66.65 -42.06
N ASP A 216 45.30 -67.21 -41.94
CA ASP A 216 45.56 -68.62 -42.22
C ASP A 216 45.00 -69.50 -41.10
N PRO A 217 44.38 -70.66 -41.42
CA PRO A 217 43.83 -71.57 -40.43
C PRO A 217 44.93 -72.25 -39.60
N GLY A 218 44.62 -72.57 -38.35
CA GLY A 218 45.49 -73.36 -37.46
C GLY A 218 46.46 -72.55 -36.60
N GLY A 219 46.35 -71.21 -36.60
CA GLY A 219 46.98 -70.38 -35.56
C GLY A 219 46.35 -70.57 -34.17
N SER A 220 47.07 -70.15 -33.14
CA SER A 220 46.68 -70.26 -31.74
C SER A 220 46.58 -68.91 -31.07
N TRP A 221 45.61 -68.75 -30.17
CA TRP A 221 45.46 -67.55 -29.34
C TRP A 221 46.35 -67.58 -28.10
N SER A 222 46.82 -66.41 -27.68
CA SER A 222 47.41 -66.17 -26.37
C SER A 222 46.80 -64.94 -25.71
N ASP A 223 46.73 -64.99 -24.38
CA ASP A 223 46.21 -63.91 -23.55
C ASP A 223 47.36 -63.05 -23.04
N GLU A 224 47.53 -61.86 -23.62
CA GLU A 224 48.59 -60.93 -23.26
C GLU A 224 48.23 -60.12 -22.00
N SER A 225 46.93 -60.00 -21.70
CA SER A 225 46.43 -59.24 -20.55
C SER A 225 46.30 -60.05 -19.26
N GLY A 226 46.57 -61.36 -19.31
CA GLY A 226 46.56 -62.23 -18.13
C GLY A 226 45.15 -62.47 -17.56
N THR A 227 44.13 -62.42 -18.41
CA THR A 227 42.72 -62.67 -18.02
C THR A 227 42.43 -64.15 -17.70
N ASN A 228 43.35 -65.06 -18.06
CA ASN A 228 43.24 -66.51 -17.93
C ASN A 228 42.01 -67.09 -18.66
N GLN A 229 41.54 -66.41 -19.71
CA GLN A 229 40.41 -66.89 -20.50
C GLN A 229 40.81 -67.86 -21.61
N ILE A 230 42.10 -67.88 -22.00
CA ILE A 230 42.64 -68.82 -22.99
C ILE A 230 43.40 -69.91 -22.26
N SER A 231 42.92 -71.15 -22.36
CA SER A 231 43.41 -72.30 -21.60
C SER A 231 44.24 -73.31 -22.41
N GLY A 232 44.33 -73.14 -23.74
CA GLY A 232 45.10 -74.02 -24.63
C GLY A 232 45.22 -73.50 -26.07
N SER A 233 46.00 -74.18 -26.90
CA SER A 233 46.33 -73.73 -28.27
C SER A 233 45.17 -73.75 -29.27
N SER A 234 44.08 -74.45 -28.96
CA SER A 234 42.84 -74.49 -29.77
C SER A 234 41.71 -73.65 -29.16
N ASP A 235 41.93 -73.06 -27.99
CA ASP A 235 40.94 -72.24 -27.31
C ASP A 235 40.89 -70.86 -27.96
N ASN A 236 39.71 -70.47 -28.41
CA ASN A 236 39.42 -69.21 -29.06
C ASN A 236 38.20 -68.51 -28.46
N ARG A 237 37.75 -68.95 -27.28
CA ARG A 237 36.55 -68.43 -26.63
C ARG A 237 36.91 -67.64 -25.38
N VAL A 238 36.30 -66.48 -25.22
CA VAL A 238 36.47 -65.64 -24.02
C VAL A 238 35.12 -65.22 -23.44
N ASN A 239 35.05 -65.08 -22.12
CA ASN A 239 33.86 -64.63 -21.41
C ASN A 239 34.05 -63.20 -20.89
N LEU A 240 33.47 -62.22 -21.57
CA LEU A 240 33.63 -60.80 -21.23
C LEU A 240 33.01 -60.45 -19.88
N GLN A 241 31.93 -61.14 -19.47
CA GLN A 241 31.33 -60.94 -18.16
C GLN A 241 32.30 -61.35 -17.04
N THR A 242 33.00 -62.48 -17.21
CA THR A 242 34.02 -62.92 -16.26
C THR A 242 35.21 -61.97 -16.23
N ILE A 243 35.73 -61.57 -17.40
CA ILE A 243 36.82 -60.59 -17.50
C ILE A 243 36.45 -59.32 -16.73
N TYR A 244 35.28 -58.73 -17.02
CA TYR A 244 34.84 -57.50 -16.36
C TYR A 244 34.63 -57.68 -14.85
N ASN A 245 34.01 -58.78 -14.41
CA ASN A 245 33.79 -59.03 -12.98
C ASN A 245 35.10 -59.20 -12.20
N THR A 246 36.17 -59.67 -12.84
CA THR A 246 37.47 -59.88 -12.19
C THR A 246 38.39 -58.66 -12.29
N PHE A 247 38.45 -58.00 -13.45
CA PHE A 247 39.44 -56.97 -13.75
C PHE A 247 38.85 -55.57 -13.96
N GLY A 248 37.52 -55.43 -14.11
CA GLY A 248 36.82 -54.17 -14.31
C GLY A 248 36.82 -53.66 -15.75
N ALA A 249 36.52 -52.38 -15.94
CA ALA A 249 36.71 -51.70 -17.22
C ALA A 249 38.20 -51.59 -17.56
N GLY A 250 38.55 -51.77 -18.83
CA GLY A 250 39.94 -51.83 -19.27
C GLY A 250 40.08 -52.22 -20.74
N THR A 251 41.34 -52.28 -21.19
CA THR A 251 41.69 -52.81 -22.52
C THR A 251 42.37 -54.16 -22.35
N TYR A 252 41.76 -55.20 -22.90
CA TYR A 252 42.23 -56.58 -22.83
C TYR A 252 42.70 -57.04 -24.22
N SER A 253 43.93 -57.51 -24.33
CA SER A 253 44.58 -57.84 -25.61
C SER A 253 44.77 -59.35 -25.76
N PHE A 254 44.34 -59.88 -26.89
CA PHE A 254 44.51 -61.27 -27.30
C PHE A 254 45.31 -61.32 -28.60
N VAL A 255 46.29 -62.21 -28.67
CA VAL A 255 47.20 -62.31 -29.82
C VAL A 255 46.99 -63.64 -30.53
N TYR A 256 46.61 -63.58 -31.79
CA TYR A 256 46.57 -64.74 -32.68
C TYR A 256 47.93 -64.94 -33.32
N THR A 257 48.52 -66.13 -33.17
CA THR A 257 49.83 -66.46 -33.74
C THR A 257 49.72 -67.61 -34.73
N VAL A 258 50.16 -67.37 -35.98
CA VAL A 258 50.32 -68.42 -37.00
C VAL A 258 51.81 -68.72 -37.14
N LEU A 259 52.17 -69.97 -36.85
CA LEU A 259 53.56 -70.42 -36.94
C LEU A 259 53.96 -70.61 -38.41
N SER A 260 55.17 -70.19 -38.73
CA SER A 260 55.76 -70.44 -40.05
C SER A 260 56.05 -71.94 -40.23
N SER A 261 55.78 -72.46 -41.42
CA SER A 261 56.08 -73.84 -41.81
C SER A 261 57.59 -74.08 -42.01
N ASN A 262 58.40 -73.03 -42.03
CA ASN A 262 59.82 -73.04 -42.33
C ASN A 262 60.56 -71.93 -41.55
N PRO A 263 61.88 -72.05 -41.34
CA PRO A 263 62.65 -71.04 -40.61
C PRO A 263 63.01 -69.79 -41.45
N ILE A 264 62.70 -69.77 -42.75
CA ILE A 264 63.05 -68.67 -43.66
C ILE A 264 62.09 -67.49 -43.46
N CYS A 265 60.80 -67.78 -43.32
CA CYS A 265 59.78 -66.81 -42.96
C CYS A 265 59.57 -66.76 -41.45
N THR A 266 59.34 -65.57 -40.91
CA THR A 266 58.95 -65.39 -39.52
C THR A 266 57.47 -65.72 -39.29
N ASN A 267 57.12 -66.06 -38.06
CA ASN A 267 55.72 -66.23 -37.65
C ASN A 267 54.93 -64.94 -37.86
N SER A 268 53.61 -65.08 -38.02
CA SER A 268 52.68 -63.96 -38.19
C SER A 268 51.81 -63.80 -36.96
N GLN A 269 51.55 -62.56 -36.54
CA GLN A 269 50.76 -62.27 -35.36
C GLN A 269 49.79 -61.12 -35.61
N SER A 270 48.58 -61.27 -35.07
CA SER A 270 47.56 -60.22 -35.08
C SER A 270 46.97 -60.04 -33.69
N LYS A 271 46.76 -58.79 -33.28
CA LYS A 271 46.32 -58.43 -31.92
C LYS A 271 44.92 -57.86 -31.96
N VAL A 272 43.98 -58.54 -31.32
CA VAL A 272 42.61 -58.07 -31.09
C VAL A 272 42.53 -57.45 -29.71
N LYS A 273 41.96 -56.25 -29.61
CA LYS A 273 41.69 -55.60 -28.33
C LYS A 273 40.20 -55.59 -28.04
N ILE A 274 39.87 -55.93 -26.81
CA ILE A 274 38.54 -55.78 -26.23
C ILE A 274 38.62 -54.63 -25.24
N ILE A 275 37.91 -53.54 -25.54
CA ILE A 275 37.89 -52.32 -24.74
C ILE A 275 36.53 -52.25 -24.05
N ILE A 276 36.54 -52.39 -22.73
CA ILE A 276 35.36 -52.25 -21.87
C ILE A 276 35.46 -50.91 -21.14
N GLU A 277 34.47 -50.03 -21.31
CA GLU A 277 34.38 -48.78 -20.55
C GLU A 277 33.26 -48.84 -19.51
N ASP A 278 33.38 -48.05 -18.44
CA ASP A 278 32.32 -47.83 -17.47
C ASP A 278 31.62 -46.48 -17.71
N PRO A 279 30.26 -46.41 -17.64
CA PRO A 279 29.57 -45.14 -17.68
C PRO A 279 29.81 -44.38 -16.37
N LEU A 280 30.23 -43.13 -16.46
CA LEU A 280 30.32 -42.25 -15.30
C LEU A 280 28.93 -41.73 -14.93
N ASN A 281 28.64 -41.71 -13.64
CA ASN A 281 27.34 -41.27 -13.12
C ASN A 281 27.44 -39.90 -12.43
N PHE A 282 26.84 -38.89 -13.07
CA PHE A 282 26.75 -37.52 -12.59
C PHE A 282 25.40 -37.20 -11.93
N THR A 283 24.60 -38.20 -11.59
CA THR A 283 23.36 -37.99 -10.83
C THR A 283 23.69 -37.35 -9.49
N GLY A 284 23.03 -36.23 -9.18
CA GLY A 284 23.28 -35.45 -7.97
C GLY A 284 24.47 -34.49 -8.05
N SER A 285 25.12 -34.35 -9.21
CA SER A 285 26.05 -33.25 -9.46
C SER A 285 25.35 -31.89 -9.40
N THR A 286 26.07 -30.87 -8.94
CA THR A 286 25.58 -29.50 -8.85
C THR A 286 26.34 -28.59 -9.80
N LEU A 287 25.64 -27.61 -10.37
CA LEU A 287 26.23 -26.52 -11.13
C LEU A 287 25.98 -25.24 -10.35
N VAL A 288 27.01 -24.42 -10.21
CA VAL A 288 26.90 -23.06 -9.66
C VAL A 288 27.58 -22.12 -10.62
N VAL A 289 26.79 -21.28 -11.29
CA VAL A 289 27.25 -20.11 -12.02
C VAL A 289 27.33 -18.98 -11.01
N ASN A 290 28.43 -18.24 -11.03
CA ASN A 290 28.68 -17.14 -10.10
C ASN A 290 27.57 -16.06 -10.10
N SER A 291 27.58 -15.20 -9.08
CA SER A 291 26.41 -14.45 -8.58
C SER A 291 25.59 -13.64 -9.60
N ASP A 292 24.30 -13.53 -9.32
CA ASP A 292 23.37 -12.56 -9.90
C ASP A 292 23.95 -11.13 -9.85
N ILE A 293 23.67 -10.36 -10.89
CA ILE A 293 24.17 -8.99 -11.05
C ILE A 293 23.05 -8.02 -11.43
N CYS A 294 23.38 -6.73 -11.42
CA CYS A 294 22.53 -5.66 -11.91
C CYS A 294 22.87 -5.25 -13.35
N GLU A 295 21.91 -4.64 -14.05
CA GLU A 295 22.04 -4.21 -15.45
C GLU A 295 23.29 -3.34 -15.73
N ASN A 296 23.71 -2.50 -14.79
CA ASN A 296 24.91 -1.67 -14.94
C ASN A 296 26.23 -2.43 -14.82
N GLU A 297 26.21 -3.64 -14.28
CA GLU A 297 27.39 -4.47 -14.09
C GLU A 297 27.68 -5.37 -15.30
N ILE A 298 26.75 -5.47 -16.27
CA ILE A 298 26.87 -6.32 -17.47
C ILE A 298 28.20 -6.09 -18.20
N ALA A 299 28.67 -4.84 -18.29
CA ALA A 299 29.89 -4.50 -19.03
C ALA A 299 31.19 -4.92 -18.32
N THR A 300 31.17 -5.10 -17.01
CA THR A 300 32.36 -5.39 -16.20
C THR A 300 32.32 -6.76 -15.51
N ALA A 301 31.16 -7.42 -15.51
CA ALA A 301 30.99 -8.72 -14.89
C ALA A 301 31.82 -9.79 -15.60
N THR A 302 32.40 -10.69 -14.81
CA THR A 302 33.06 -11.90 -15.29
C THR A 302 32.28 -13.09 -14.78
N TYR A 303 32.08 -14.10 -15.63
CA TYR A 303 31.26 -15.25 -15.31
C TYR A 303 32.09 -16.53 -15.29
N SER A 304 31.90 -17.34 -14.26
CA SER A 304 32.50 -18.65 -14.09
C SER A 304 31.46 -19.62 -13.54
N ALA A 305 31.52 -20.85 -14.03
CA ALA A 305 30.63 -21.92 -13.62
C ALA A 305 31.46 -23.04 -12.99
N THR A 306 30.99 -23.52 -11.84
CA THR A 306 31.60 -24.60 -11.07
C THR A 306 30.66 -25.79 -11.07
N LEU A 307 31.05 -26.85 -11.80
CA LEU A 307 30.39 -28.13 -11.81
C LEU A 307 31.04 -29.04 -10.77
N THR A 308 30.27 -29.49 -9.79
CA THR A 308 30.74 -30.37 -8.71
C THR A 308 30.15 -31.76 -8.86
N LYS A 309 30.97 -32.79 -8.63
CA LYS A 309 30.53 -34.19 -8.69
C LYS A 309 29.44 -34.47 -7.67
N GLY A 310 28.55 -35.40 -8.01
CA GLY A 310 27.61 -35.99 -7.06
C GLY A 310 28.28 -36.97 -6.09
N PRO A 311 27.51 -37.89 -5.50
CA PRO A 311 28.03 -38.88 -4.55
C PRO A 311 29.01 -39.87 -5.19
N GLN A 312 28.89 -40.12 -6.49
CA GLN A 312 29.76 -41.07 -7.21
C GLN A 312 31.14 -40.46 -7.50
N PRO A 313 32.23 -41.26 -7.46
CA PRO A 313 33.55 -40.78 -7.80
C PRO A 313 33.64 -40.46 -9.30
N ILE A 314 34.24 -39.31 -9.63
CA ILE A 314 34.57 -38.92 -11.00
C ILE A 314 36.09 -38.87 -11.11
N PRO A 315 36.72 -39.66 -11.99
CA PRO A 315 38.18 -39.68 -12.14
C PRO A 315 38.73 -38.31 -12.52
N ASN A 316 39.90 -37.97 -11.97
CA ASN A 316 40.63 -36.78 -12.41
C ASN A 316 41.05 -36.95 -13.88
N GLY A 317 40.95 -35.89 -14.67
CA GLY A 317 41.30 -35.91 -16.08
C GLY A 317 40.67 -34.78 -16.85
N ASN A 318 40.93 -34.74 -18.16
CA ASN A 318 40.37 -33.74 -19.06
C ASN A 318 39.01 -34.19 -19.60
N TYR A 319 38.04 -33.28 -19.62
CA TYR A 319 36.67 -33.56 -20.02
C TYR A 319 36.15 -32.46 -20.95
N ASP A 320 35.35 -32.87 -21.92
CA ASP A 320 34.47 -31.99 -22.68
C ASP A 320 33.10 -31.94 -22.00
N VAL A 321 32.71 -30.76 -21.53
CA VAL A 321 31.40 -30.48 -20.92
C VAL A 321 30.59 -29.66 -21.91
N SER A 322 29.48 -30.24 -22.37
CA SER A 322 28.47 -29.55 -23.18
C SER A 322 27.37 -29.02 -22.27
N TYR A 323 27.00 -27.76 -22.46
CA TYR A 323 25.91 -27.12 -21.72
C TYR A 323 25.13 -26.16 -22.62
N THR A 324 23.92 -25.85 -22.21
CA THR A 324 23.07 -24.86 -22.88
C THR A 324 22.85 -23.64 -22.00
N ILE A 325 22.76 -22.46 -22.61
CA ILE A 325 22.26 -21.23 -21.98
C ILE A 325 20.92 -20.89 -22.64
N ASN A 326 19.85 -20.83 -21.85
CA ASN A 326 18.53 -20.42 -22.30
C ASN A 326 18.14 -19.08 -21.65
N ASP A 327 17.89 -18.05 -22.45
CA ASP A 327 17.48 -16.71 -22.00
C ASP A 327 15.94 -16.52 -21.98
N GLY A 328 15.19 -17.60 -22.20
CA GLY A 328 13.74 -17.62 -22.31
C GLY A 328 13.20 -17.49 -23.73
N ALA A 329 14.03 -17.03 -24.68
CA ALA A 329 13.67 -16.89 -26.10
C ALA A 329 14.54 -17.75 -27.02
N THR A 330 15.83 -17.87 -26.72
CA THR A 330 16.83 -18.58 -27.50
C THR A 330 17.64 -19.52 -26.62
N THR A 331 18.09 -20.63 -27.21
CA THR A 331 18.96 -21.59 -26.54
C THR A 331 20.27 -21.71 -27.31
N LYS A 332 21.38 -21.44 -26.63
CA LYS A 332 22.74 -21.56 -27.19
C LYS A 332 23.43 -22.78 -26.60
N SER A 333 23.97 -23.64 -27.46
CA SER A 333 24.75 -24.81 -27.04
C SER A 333 26.24 -24.49 -27.09
N ILE A 334 26.97 -24.81 -26.03
CA ILE A 334 28.38 -24.49 -25.86
C ILE A 334 29.11 -25.74 -25.35
N ILE A 335 30.34 -25.95 -25.82
CA ILE A 335 31.23 -27.01 -25.34
C ILE A 335 32.47 -26.34 -24.75
N VAL A 336 32.85 -26.75 -23.54
CA VAL A 336 34.07 -26.31 -22.86
C VAL A 336 34.92 -27.52 -22.53
N ASN A 337 36.24 -27.35 -22.68
CA ASN A 337 37.23 -28.35 -22.33
C ASN A 337 37.95 -27.93 -21.05
N GLY A 338 38.16 -28.87 -20.12
CA GLY A 338 38.84 -28.58 -18.86
C GLY A 338 39.05 -29.81 -17.98
N ASN A 339 39.74 -29.61 -16.86
CA ASN A 339 40.05 -30.71 -15.96
C ASN A 339 39.03 -30.85 -14.84
N PHE A 340 38.52 -32.07 -14.65
CA PHE A 340 37.93 -32.47 -13.37
C PHE A 340 39.08 -32.76 -12.41
N THR A 341 39.15 -32.03 -11.30
CA THR A 341 40.17 -32.21 -10.26
C THR A 341 39.46 -32.35 -8.91
N ASN A 342 39.65 -33.49 -8.25
CA ASN A 342 39.01 -33.84 -6.98
C ASN A 342 37.48 -33.70 -7.03
N GLY A 343 36.87 -33.98 -8.18
CA GLY A 343 35.42 -33.87 -8.35
C GLY A 343 34.89 -32.47 -8.62
N VAL A 344 35.75 -31.51 -9.00
CA VAL A 344 35.32 -30.16 -9.37
C VAL A 344 35.84 -29.82 -10.76
N PHE A 345 34.98 -29.22 -11.58
CA PHE A 345 35.29 -28.71 -12.91
C PHE A 345 34.85 -27.24 -12.99
N VAL A 346 35.79 -26.34 -13.26
CA VAL A 346 35.54 -24.90 -13.35
C VAL A 346 35.78 -24.43 -14.76
N PHE A 347 34.85 -23.66 -15.33
CA PHE A 347 34.98 -23.06 -16.65
C PHE A 347 34.50 -21.62 -16.67
N ALA A 348 35.12 -20.81 -17.55
CA ALA A 348 34.67 -19.45 -17.79
C ALA A 348 33.43 -19.45 -18.69
N VAL A 349 32.47 -18.57 -18.40
CA VAL A 349 31.30 -18.34 -19.23
C VAL A 349 31.52 -17.05 -20.03
N ASN A 350 31.37 -17.12 -21.34
CA ASN A 350 31.58 -15.96 -22.21
C ASN A 350 30.48 -14.89 -22.00
N PRO A 351 30.83 -13.66 -21.57
CA PRO A 351 29.87 -12.58 -21.31
C PRO A 351 29.01 -12.18 -22.53
N VAL A 352 29.46 -12.48 -23.76
CA VAL A 352 28.68 -12.21 -24.99
C VAL A 352 27.34 -12.95 -24.99
N ASN A 353 27.19 -14.01 -24.19
CA ASN A 353 25.93 -14.73 -24.05
C ASN A 353 24.98 -14.15 -23.01
N LEU A 354 25.40 -13.13 -22.27
CA LEU A 354 24.74 -12.58 -21.08
C LEU A 354 24.65 -11.04 -21.18
N GLN A 355 24.10 -10.53 -22.30
CA GLN A 355 24.14 -9.10 -22.64
C GLN A 355 22.87 -8.31 -22.28
N ALA A 356 21.82 -8.98 -21.81
CA ALA A 356 20.54 -8.35 -21.51
C ALA A 356 20.02 -8.71 -20.13
N VAL A 357 19.12 -7.88 -19.60
CA VAL A 357 18.35 -8.19 -18.39
C VAL A 357 17.49 -9.43 -18.63
N GLY A 358 17.46 -10.34 -17.66
CA GLY A 358 16.68 -11.57 -17.73
C GLY A 358 17.27 -12.70 -16.89
N ASN A 359 16.59 -13.84 -16.92
CA ASN A 359 17.03 -15.07 -16.27
C ASN A 359 17.65 -15.99 -17.32
N TYR A 360 18.87 -16.44 -17.06
CA TYR A 360 19.63 -17.33 -17.91
C TYR A 360 19.75 -18.68 -17.25
N THR A 361 19.10 -19.69 -17.83
CA THR A 361 19.13 -21.06 -17.34
C THR A 361 20.28 -21.81 -18.00
N PHE A 362 21.21 -22.29 -17.19
CA PHE A 362 22.34 -23.13 -17.60
C PHE A 362 21.99 -24.58 -17.37
N THR A 363 22.13 -25.44 -18.38
CA THR A 363 21.86 -26.88 -18.24
C THR A 363 22.98 -27.70 -18.83
N ILE A 364 23.57 -28.61 -18.05
CA ILE A 364 24.56 -29.55 -18.57
C ILE A 364 23.86 -30.63 -19.38
N THR A 365 24.29 -30.82 -20.62
CA THR A 365 23.66 -31.75 -21.58
C THR A 365 24.55 -32.95 -21.91
N LYS A 366 25.86 -32.82 -21.77
CA LYS A 366 26.82 -33.92 -22.02
C LYS A 366 28.10 -33.70 -21.23
N ILE A 367 28.68 -34.76 -20.70
CA ILE A 367 30.03 -34.75 -20.11
C ILE A 367 30.76 -35.95 -20.66
N VAL A 368 31.94 -35.77 -21.26
CA VAL A 368 32.74 -36.84 -21.85
C VAL A 368 34.20 -36.69 -21.43
N ASN A 369 34.82 -37.74 -20.91
CA ASN A 369 36.26 -37.75 -20.66
C ASN A 369 36.98 -37.83 -22.02
N THR A 370 37.95 -36.96 -22.29
CA THR A 370 38.64 -36.94 -23.59
C THR A 370 39.48 -38.19 -23.85
N ALA A 371 39.79 -38.98 -22.81
CA ALA A 371 40.45 -40.27 -22.94
C ALA A 371 39.50 -41.42 -23.31
N SER A 372 38.18 -41.20 -23.21
CA SER A 372 37.19 -42.23 -23.56
C SER A 372 37.17 -42.50 -25.06
N LYS A 373 36.93 -43.76 -25.42
CA LYS A 373 36.71 -44.22 -26.80
C LYS A 373 35.23 -44.13 -27.21
N GLY A 374 34.34 -43.74 -26.30
CA GLY A 374 32.93 -43.48 -26.57
C GLY A 374 32.05 -44.73 -26.60
N ALA A 375 32.44 -45.81 -25.91
CA ALA A 375 31.61 -47.00 -25.75
C ALA A 375 30.38 -46.69 -24.89
N CYS A 376 30.59 -45.91 -23.83
CA CYS A 376 29.57 -45.56 -22.85
C CYS A 376 29.02 -44.16 -23.05
N THR A 377 27.72 -44.02 -22.80
CA THR A 377 27.12 -42.71 -22.53
C THR A 377 27.05 -42.52 -21.03
N ASN A 378 27.60 -41.40 -20.54
CA ASN A 378 27.56 -41.06 -19.13
C ASN A 378 26.13 -40.77 -18.67
N ILE A 379 25.82 -41.15 -17.43
CA ILE A 379 24.50 -40.96 -16.84
C ILE A 379 24.46 -39.55 -16.24
N LEU A 380 23.55 -38.72 -16.73
CA LEU A 380 23.33 -37.37 -16.22
C LEU A 380 22.06 -37.32 -15.38
N GLY A 381 22.11 -36.59 -14.26
CA GLY A 381 20.92 -36.10 -13.59
C GLY A 381 20.47 -34.76 -14.18
N SER A 382 19.48 -34.13 -13.54
CA SER A 382 19.14 -32.73 -13.84
C SER A 382 20.17 -31.79 -13.21
N ILE A 383 21.17 -31.39 -13.98
CA ILE A 383 22.22 -30.46 -13.55
C ILE A 383 21.94 -29.10 -14.20
N THR A 384 21.35 -28.19 -13.44
CA THR A 384 20.96 -26.87 -13.92
C THR A 384 21.22 -25.80 -12.87
N ASP A 385 21.42 -24.57 -13.32
CA ASP A 385 21.49 -23.38 -12.47
C ASP A 385 20.89 -22.17 -13.21
N VAL A 386 20.49 -21.14 -12.46
CA VAL A 386 19.89 -19.92 -13.03
C VAL A 386 20.66 -18.70 -12.56
N LEU A 387 21.17 -17.94 -13.52
CA LEU A 387 21.77 -16.63 -13.31
C LEU A 387 20.76 -15.55 -13.66
N SER A 388 20.55 -14.58 -12.77
CA SER A 388 19.63 -13.45 -12.99
C SER A 388 20.40 -12.15 -13.19
N ILE A 389 20.16 -11.49 -14.32
CA ILE A 389 20.61 -10.11 -14.56
C ILE A 389 19.41 -9.21 -14.31
N ASN A 390 19.44 -8.48 -13.20
CA ASN A 390 18.30 -7.72 -12.69
C ASN A 390 18.28 -6.28 -13.24
N PRO A 391 17.11 -5.75 -13.65
CA PRO A 391 17.02 -4.38 -14.15
C PRO A 391 17.27 -3.35 -13.05
N LEU A 392 17.82 -2.19 -13.43
CA LEU A 392 17.90 -1.06 -12.51
C LEU A 392 16.53 -0.42 -12.26
N PRO A 393 16.18 -0.05 -11.01
CA PRO A 393 15.00 0.77 -10.73
C PRO A 393 15.15 2.18 -11.32
N ARG A 394 14.26 2.59 -12.22
CA ARG A 394 14.28 3.89 -12.92
C ARG A 394 12.98 4.64 -12.69
N ILE A 395 13.13 5.83 -12.09
CA ILE A 395 12.03 6.74 -11.80
C ILE A 395 12.33 8.19 -12.26
N ASN A 396 13.41 8.43 -13.00
CA ASN A 396 13.81 9.78 -13.41
C ASN A 396 12.73 10.52 -14.22
N ASN A 397 11.92 9.77 -14.96
CA ASN A 397 10.79 10.29 -15.74
C ASN A 397 9.43 9.97 -15.09
N ALA A 398 9.42 9.54 -13.83
CA ALA A 398 8.21 9.23 -13.10
C ALA A 398 7.42 10.50 -12.76
N THR A 399 6.11 10.35 -12.60
CA THR A 399 5.25 11.41 -12.08
C THR A 399 5.25 11.33 -10.56
N VAL A 400 5.65 12.43 -9.90
CA VAL A 400 5.54 12.58 -8.44
C VAL A 400 4.36 13.47 -8.11
N THR A 401 3.44 12.94 -7.32
CA THR A 401 2.28 13.65 -6.80
C THR A 401 2.42 13.80 -5.29
N ILE A 402 2.41 15.05 -4.84
CA ILE A 402 2.37 15.42 -3.42
C ILE A 402 1.30 16.50 -3.29
N ASN A 403 0.23 16.20 -2.57
CA ASN A 403 -0.82 17.19 -2.31
C ASN A 403 -0.38 18.14 -1.19
N PRO A 404 -0.86 19.40 -1.18
CA PRO A 404 -0.59 20.32 -0.08
C PRO A 404 -0.96 19.71 1.28
N VAL A 405 -0.07 19.84 2.26
CA VAL A 405 -0.20 19.23 3.59
C VAL A 405 -0.30 20.30 4.66
N CYS A 406 -1.02 20.04 5.76
CA CYS A 406 -1.09 20.95 6.89
C CYS A 406 0.11 20.78 7.82
N LYS A 407 0.60 21.85 8.43
CA LYS A 407 1.67 21.79 9.45
C LYS A 407 1.34 20.75 10.52
N GLY A 408 2.28 19.85 10.80
CA GLY A 408 2.13 18.78 11.79
C GLY A 408 1.55 17.46 11.25
N PHE A 409 1.26 17.38 9.96
CA PHE A 409 0.80 16.15 9.30
C PHE A 409 1.84 15.63 8.29
N ASP A 410 1.83 14.31 8.08
CA ASP A 410 2.69 13.64 7.11
C ASP A 410 2.27 14.00 5.67
N ALA A 411 3.24 14.27 4.79
CA ALA A 411 2.95 14.48 3.37
C ALA A 411 2.88 13.14 2.64
N GLN A 412 1.74 12.82 2.04
CA GLN A 412 1.58 11.64 1.19
C GLN A 412 2.29 11.85 -0.14
N VAL A 413 3.20 10.95 -0.47
CA VAL A 413 3.95 10.97 -1.73
C VAL A 413 3.57 9.75 -2.55
N GLN A 414 3.18 10.00 -3.80
CA GLN A 414 2.96 8.97 -4.79
C GLN A 414 3.93 9.13 -5.96
N ILE A 415 4.60 8.04 -6.33
CA ILE A 415 5.41 7.94 -7.55
C ILE A 415 4.72 6.97 -8.51
N SER A 416 4.42 7.42 -9.73
CA SER A 416 3.67 6.66 -10.74
C SER A 416 4.05 7.09 -12.17
N GLY A 417 3.29 6.66 -13.18
CA GLY A 417 3.50 7.02 -14.58
C GLY A 417 4.63 6.21 -15.23
N ASN A 418 5.59 6.88 -15.87
CA ASN A 418 6.69 6.23 -16.58
C ASN A 418 7.77 5.71 -15.62
N THR A 419 7.46 4.61 -14.94
CA THR A 419 8.39 3.85 -14.11
C THR A 419 8.65 2.49 -14.76
N ASN A 420 9.83 1.90 -14.54
CA ASN A 420 10.10 0.49 -14.86
C ASN A 420 10.08 -0.38 -13.58
N LEU A 421 9.40 0.08 -12.54
CA LEU A 421 9.35 -0.60 -11.26
C LEU A 421 8.42 -1.81 -11.37
N THR A 422 8.97 -2.99 -11.08
CA THR A 422 8.18 -4.21 -10.94
C THR A 422 7.54 -4.27 -9.55
N ASN A 423 6.59 -5.19 -9.36
CA ASN A 423 6.00 -5.40 -8.05
C ASN A 423 7.08 -5.89 -7.07
N GLY A 424 7.19 -5.24 -5.91
CA GLY A 424 8.24 -5.59 -4.95
C GLY A 424 8.50 -4.50 -3.93
N ASN A 425 9.49 -4.75 -3.06
CA ASN A 425 9.88 -3.83 -2.01
C ASN A 425 11.08 -2.98 -2.45
N TYR A 426 10.97 -1.68 -2.25
CA TYR A 426 11.98 -0.70 -2.63
C TYR A 426 12.30 0.23 -1.47
N ARG A 427 13.47 0.85 -1.56
CA ARG A 427 13.90 1.94 -0.68
C ARG A 427 14.35 3.11 -1.53
N ILE A 428 13.92 4.32 -1.20
CA ILE A 428 14.52 5.54 -1.72
C ILE A 428 15.37 6.22 -0.68
N THR A 429 16.37 6.98 -1.16
CA THR A 429 17.03 8.03 -0.41
C THR A 429 16.58 9.37 -0.97
N TYR A 430 16.17 10.30 -0.12
CA TYR A 430 15.69 11.61 -0.53
C TYR A 430 16.20 12.73 0.38
N ASN A 431 16.19 13.95 -0.16
CA ASN A 431 16.52 15.19 0.52
C ASN A 431 15.32 16.15 0.47
N LEU A 432 15.23 17.02 1.47
CA LEU A 432 14.38 18.19 1.50
C LEU A 432 15.26 19.45 1.50
N SER A 433 14.86 20.48 0.77
CA SER A 433 15.53 21.78 0.73
C SER A 433 14.49 22.92 0.60
N GLY A 434 14.90 24.17 0.81
CA GLY A 434 13.99 25.32 0.80
C GLY A 434 13.46 25.63 2.21
N ASP A 435 12.13 25.78 2.35
CA ASP A 435 11.52 26.15 3.65
C ASP A 435 11.74 25.07 4.74
N ASN A 436 11.86 23.80 4.33
CA ASN A 436 12.21 22.68 5.20
C ASN A 436 13.44 21.95 4.63
N THR A 437 14.38 21.59 5.50
CA THR A 437 15.66 20.98 5.10
C THR A 437 15.90 19.67 5.85
N ALA A 438 16.25 18.63 5.11
CA ALA A 438 16.64 17.33 5.65
C ALA A 438 17.47 16.59 4.59
N ALA A 439 18.55 15.95 4.97
CA ALA A 439 19.41 15.22 4.04
C ALA A 439 19.42 13.72 4.34
N ASN A 440 19.64 12.91 3.32
CA ASN A 440 19.83 11.46 3.38
C ASN A 440 18.71 10.71 4.13
N GLN A 441 17.48 11.16 3.96
CA GLN A 441 16.32 10.49 4.53
C GLN A 441 15.99 9.26 3.71
N GLN A 442 15.48 8.21 4.35
CA GLN A 442 15.13 6.96 3.69
C GLN A 442 13.66 6.63 3.89
N ALA A 443 13.01 6.15 2.83
CA ALA A 443 11.66 5.62 2.89
C ALA A 443 11.62 4.25 2.21
N ASN A 444 11.08 3.27 2.92
CA ASN A 444 10.77 1.94 2.37
C ASN A 444 9.32 1.91 1.93
N PHE A 445 9.04 1.27 0.80
CA PHE A 445 7.68 1.10 0.30
C PHE A 445 7.57 -0.13 -0.60
N THR A 446 6.33 -0.56 -0.81
CA THR A 446 6.01 -1.63 -1.76
C THR A 446 5.42 -1.00 -3.02
N VAL A 447 5.92 -1.42 -4.17
CA VAL A 447 5.38 -1.07 -5.48
C VAL A 447 4.36 -2.12 -5.87
N VAL A 448 3.18 -1.66 -6.29
CA VAL A 448 2.14 -2.49 -6.89
C VAL A 448 1.71 -1.86 -8.20
N ASN A 449 1.81 -2.61 -9.30
CA ASN A 449 1.50 -2.19 -10.66
C ASN A 449 2.20 -0.88 -11.05
N GLY A 450 3.49 -0.75 -10.72
CA GLY A 450 4.31 0.43 -11.05
C GLY A 450 4.04 1.68 -10.21
N VAL A 451 3.15 1.60 -9.22
CA VAL A 451 2.81 2.71 -8.31
C VAL A 451 3.43 2.49 -6.93
N ALA A 452 4.12 3.51 -6.43
CA ALA A 452 4.66 3.56 -5.07
C ALA A 452 3.94 4.62 -4.24
N ASN A 453 3.58 4.28 -3.01
CA ASN A 453 3.01 5.21 -2.04
C ASN A 453 3.80 5.14 -0.74
N PHE A 454 4.17 6.30 -0.19
CA PHE A 454 4.85 6.44 1.10
C PHE A 454 4.63 7.85 1.65
N VAL A 455 5.19 8.13 2.83
CA VAL A 455 5.05 9.42 3.48
C VAL A 455 6.39 10.11 3.69
N VAL A 456 6.38 11.44 3.61
CA VAL A 456 7.40 12.28 4.25
C VAL A 456 6.86 12.65 5.64
N PRO A 457 7.51 12.18 6.72
CA PRO A 457 7.06 12.43 8.08
C PRO A 457 6.93 13.91 8.46
N ALA A 458 5.93 14.24 9.27
CA ALA A 458 5.60 15.60 9.70
C ALA A 458 6.76 16.30 10.44
N ASN A 459 7.58 15.56 11.18
CA ASN A 459 8.74 16.12 11.90
C ASN A 459 9.82 16.66 10.95
N LEU A 460 9.82 16.26 9.68
CA LEU A 460 10.69 16.81 8.63
C LEU A 460 10.09 18.04 7.94
N LEU A 461 8.85 18.42 8.29
CA LEU A 461 8.11 19.54 7.72
C LEU A 461 7.66 20.57 8.81
N PRO A 462 8.56 21.07 9.68
CA PRO A 462 8.19 21.95 10.79
C PRO A 462 7.76 23.37 10.35
N ASN A 463 8.23 23.85 9.19
CA ASN A 463 8.03 25.21 8.70
C ASN A 463 6.94 25.26 7.63
N ILE A 464 6.13 26.33 7.68
CA ILE A 464 5.09 26.64 6.68
C ILE A 464 5.77 27.25 5.45
N GLY A 465 5.28 26.92 4.26
CA GLY A 465 5.77 27.52 3.02
C GLY A 465 5.45 26.71 1.77
N VAL A 466 5.82 27.26 0.61
CA VAL A 466 5.54 26.70 -0.73
C VAL A 466 6.81 26.25 -1.47
N ASN A 467 7.98 26.46 -0.89
CA ASN A 467 9.29 26.27 -1.52
C ASN A 467 10.02 25.02 -1.04
N THR A 468 9.38 24.14 -0.26
CA THR A 468 10.03 22.88 0.17
C THR A 468 10.19 21.96 -1.05
N VAL A 469 11.42 21.71 -1.48
CA VAL A 469 11.72 20.80 -2.60
C VAL A 469 12.08 19.44 -2.04
N PHE A 470 11.26 18.43 -2.39
CA PHE A 470 11.56 17.01 -2.18
C PHE A 470 12.32 16.48 -3.39
N THR A 471 13.50 15.91 -3.16
CA THR A 471 14.37 15.37 -4.22
C THR A 471 14.80 13.95 -3.87
N VAL A 472 14.43 12.97 -4.70
CA VAL A 472 14.95 11.60 -4.61
C VAL A 472 16.31 11.54 -5.27
N THR A 473 17.31 11.05 -4.53
CA THR A 473 18.70 10.95 -4.98
C THR A 473 19.11 9.53 -5.35
N ASN A 474 18.45 8.52 -4.77
CA ASN A 474 18.76 7.12 -5.03
C ASN A 474 17.52 6.25 -4.80
N ILE A 475 17.43 5.14 -5.53
CA ILE A 475 16.42 4.10 -5.33
C ILE A 475 17.08 2.72 -5.37
N VAL A 476 16.65 1.82 -4.51
CA VAL A 476 17.16 0.44 -4.37
C VAL A 476 15.99 -0.54 -4.38
N ASN A 477 16.09 -1.61 -5.16
CA ASN A 477 15.22 -2.77 -5.02
C ASN A 477 15.75 -3.64 -3.88
N LEU A 478 14.95 -3.83 -2.82
CA LEU A 478 15.38 -4.56 -1.63
C LEU A 478 15.47 -6.07 -1.83
N THR A 479 14.92 -6.60 -2.92
CA THR A 479 14.99 -8.03 -3.25
C THR A 479 16.26 -8.35 -4.02
N THR A 480 16.58 -7.55 -5.05
CA THR A 480 17.74 -7.78 -5.92
C THR A 480 19.00 -7.04 -5.49
N GLY A 481 18.89 -6.07 -4.59
CA GLY A 481 19.99 -5.18 -4.21
C GLY A 481 20.33 -4.10 -5.25
N CYS A 482 19.75 -4.15 -6.45
CA CYS A 482 20.07 -3.21 -7.52
C CYS A 482 19.64 -1.79 -7.18
N SER A 483 20.57 -0.86 -7.38
CA SER A 483 20.40 0.55 -7.03
C SER A 483 20.66 1.46 -8.23
N ASN A 484 19.99 2.60 -8.25
CA ASN A 484 20.14 3.59 -9.30
C ASN A 484 20.10 5.00 -8.73
N SER A 485 21.00 5.84 -9.22
CA SER A 485 21.03 7.27 -8.90
C SER A 485 19.92 7.99 -9.66
N VAL A 486 19.18 8.83 -8.96
CA VAL A 486 17.98 9.51 -9.44
C VAL A 486 18.09 11.00 -9.16
N ALA A 487 17.49 11.83 -10.00
CA ALA A 487 17.37 13.27 -9.79
C ALA A 487 15.92 13.72 -9.98
N LEU A 488 15.00 13.12 -9.23
CA LEU A 488 13.56 13.34 -9.35
C LEU A 488 13.11 14.28 -8.24
N ALA A 489 12.54 15.43 -8.60
CA ALA A 489 12.17 16.47 -7.66
C ALA A 489 10.71 16.92 -7.77
N LYS A 490 10.12 17.32 -6.64
CA LYS A 490 8.76 17.87 -6.55
C LYS A 490 8.65 18.87 -5.39
N LEU A 491 7.81 19.90 -5.55
CA LEU A 491 7.50 20.83 -4.48
C LEU A 491 6.49 20.23 -3.49
N ILE A 492 6.73 20.45 -2.20
CA ILE A 492 5.81 20.23 -1.09
C ILE A 492 5.32 21.60 -0.62
N THR A 493 4.00 21.77 -0.55
CA THR A 493 3.38 22.94 0.06
C THR A 493 2.91 22.59 1.47
N VAL A 494 3.49 23.23 2.48
CA VAL A 494 3.09 23.10 3.89
C VAL A 494 2.24 24.31 4.25
N LYS A 495 0.96 24.06 4.52
CA LYS A 495 -0.06 25.05 4.84
C LYS A 495 -0.11 25.34 6.34
N ALA A 496 -0.38 26.60 6.68
CA ALA A 496 -0.59 27.01 8.06
C ALA A 496 -1.85 26.37 8.65
N LEU A 497 -1.84 26.07 9.95
CA LEU A 497 -3.07 25.79 10.71
C LEU A 497 -3.78 27.12 11.01
N PRO A 498 -5.12 27.16 11.06
CA PRO A 498 -5.83 28.34 11.52
C PRO A 498 -5.41 28.68 12.96
N ASP A 499 -5.08 29.95 13.22
CA ASP A 499 -4.72 30.38 14.57
C ASP A 499 -5.97 30.47 15.45
N ALA A 500 -6.07 29.52 16.38
CA ALA A 500 -7.17 29.44 17.34
C ALA A 500 -6.78 29.97 18.74
N SER A 501 -5.55 30.45 18.92
CA SER A 501 -5.03 30.84 20.24
C SER A 501 -5.83 32.00 20.84
N ALA A 502 -6.15 33.01 20.03
CA ALA A 502 -6.92 34.19 20.41
C ALA A 502 -8.45 33.97 20.44
N VAL A 503 -8.95 32.78 20.08
CA VAL A 503 -10.40 32.54 20.00
C VAL A 503 -11.05 32.63 21.37
N VAL A 504 -12.07 33.48 21.50
CA VAL A 504 -12.88 33.63 22.71
C VAL A 504 -14.30 33.20 22.44
N LEU A 505 -14.86 32.43 23.38
CA LEU A 505 -16.24 31.94 23.34
C LEU A 505 -17.09 32.76 24.32
N ASN A 506 -18.18 33.32 23.82
CA ASN A 506 -19.18 33.97 24.66
C ASN A 506 -20.56 33.36 24.43
N ILE A 507 -21.18 32.92 25.53
CA ILE A 507 -22.52 32.33 25.57
C ILE A 507 -23.17 32.86 26.85
N SER A 508 -24.33 33.48 26.71
CA SER A 508 -25.11 34.00 27.86
C SER A 508 -25.99 32.91 28.45
N ASN A 509 -26.32 33.02 29.74
CA ASN A 509 -27.33 32.17 30.36
C ASN A 509 -28.69 32.39 29.69
N ILE A 510 -29.50 31.33 29.60
CA ILE A 510 -30.79 31.34 28.94
C ILE A 510 -31.88 30.73 29.84
N CYS A 511 -33.14 30.93 29.48
CA CYS A 511 -34.27 30.24 30.10
C CYS A 511 -34.66 28.99 29.29
N LEU A 512 -35.18 27.98 29.97
CA LEU A 512 -35.68 26.76 29.33
C LEU A 512 -36.66 27.07 28.19
N GLY A 513 -36.37 26.57 26.99
CA GLY A 513 -37.14 26.83 25.76
C GLY A 513 -36.62 28.00 24.90
N GLN A 514 -35.48 28.59 25.22
CA GLN A 514 -34.78 29.57 24.36
C GLN A 514 -33.58 28.95 23.65
N ASN A 515 -33.21 29.48 22.48
CA ASN A 515 -31.97 29.12 21.80
C ASN A 515 -30.77 29.79 22.51
N ALA A 516 -29.64 29.10 22.59
CA ALA A 516 -28.38 29.71 23.07
C ALA A 516 -27.59 30.23 21.88
N THR A 517 -27.27 31.53 21.86
CA THR A 517 -26.40 32.11 20.83
C THR A 517 -24.94 31.98 21.25
N VAL A 518 -24.14 31.31 20.43
CA VAL A 518 -22.70 31.18 20.57
C VAL A 518 -22.03 32.26 19.74
N GLN A 519 -21.27 33.12 20.41
CA GLN A 519 -20.45 34.15 19.77
C GLN A 519 -18.99 33.75 19.84
N LEU A 520 -18.33 33.72 18.68
CA LEU A 520 -16.91 33.49 18.53
C LEU A 520 -16.25 34.80 18.08
N SER A 521 -15.19 35.19 18.77
CA SER A 521 -14.31 36.30 18.37
C SER A 521 -12.84 35.85 18.39
N GLY A 522 -11.94 36.66 17.82
CA GLY A 522 -10.52 36.33 17.76
C GLY A 522 -10.16 35.33 16.66
N LEU A 523 -10.97 35.24 15.59
CA LEU A 523 -10.73 34.38 14.42
C LEU A 523 -9.77 35.01 13.39
N GLY A 524 -9.22 36.20 13.69
CA GLY A 524 -8.21 36.86 12.86
C GLY A 524 -8.70 37.15 11.43
N SER A 525 -7.93 36.69 10.44
CA SER A 525 -8.19 36.86 9.01
C SER A 525 -9.00 35.73 8.37
N LEU A 526 -9.49 34.76 9.15
CA LEU A 526 -10.35 33.69 8.64
C LEU A 526 -11.64 34.28 8.08
N THR A 527 -12.15 33.72 6.98
CA THR A 527 -13.36 34.19 6.29
C THR A 527 -14.46 33.15 6.20
N ASN A 528 -14.10 31.86 6.11
CA ASN A 528 -15.05 30.74 6.03
C ASN A 528 -14.51 29.55 6.81
N ILE A 529 -15.21 29.16 7.88
CA ILE A 529 -14.77 28.12 8.80
C ILE A 529 -15.82 27.04 9.01
N THR A 530 -15.38 25.84 9.35
CA THR A 530 -16.25 24.79 9.90
C THR A 530 -15.80 24.46 11.32
N LEU A 531 -16.70 24.63 12.28
CA LEU A 531 -16.48 24.31 13.70
C LEU A 531 -16.91 22.88 13.98
N ASN A 532 -16.12 22.15 14.77
CA ASN A 532 -16.59 20.95 15.46
C ASN A 532 -16.78 21.27 16.95
N TYR A 533 -17.98 21.06 17.47
CA TYR A 533 -18.30 21.33 18.87
C TYR A 533 -19.10 20.20 19.50
N ALA A 534 -19.07 20.12 20.83
CA ALA A 534 -19.90 19.23 21.63
C ALA A 534 -20.54 20.00 22.78
N ILE A 535 -21.61 19.42 23.33
CA ILE A 535 -22.27 19.93 24.53
C ILE A 535 -22.29 18.81 25.57
N SER A 536 -21.99 19.14 26.82
CA SER A 536 -21.98 18.21 27.94
C SER A 536 -22.53 18.83 29.23
N ASP A 537 -22.56 18.03 30.30
CA ASP A 537 -23.15 18.33 31.61
C ASP A 537 -24.69 18.17 31.61
N ALA A 538 -25.48 19.17 31.99
CA ALA A 538 -26.94 19.03 32.07
C ALA A 538 -27.59 18.68 30.71
N ASN A 539 -27.00 19.14 29.60
CA ASN A 539 -27.42 18.81 28.25
C ASN A 539 -26.26 18.12 27.52
N VAL A 540 -26.56 17.14 26.65
CA VAL A 540 -25.53 16.37 25.97
C VAL A 540 -25.82 16.29 24.48
N ILE A 541 -24.83 16.70 23.67
CA ILE A 541 -24.82 16.51 22.23
C ILE A 541 -23.44 16.00 21.85
N SER A 542 -23.41 14.88 21.11
CA SER A 542 -22.19 14.38 20.47
C SER A 542 -21.65 15.39 19.46
N ASN A 543 -20.40 15.24 19.05
CA ASN A 543 -19.73 16.17 18.12
C ASN A 543 -20.60 16.56 16.92
N GLN A 544 -20.86 17.85 16.77
CA GLN A 544 -21.58 18.47 15.66
C GLN A 544 -20.65 19.35 14.85
N ASN A 545 -20.93 19.44 13.54
CA ASN A 545 -20.26 20.37 12.65
C ASN A 545 -21.19 21.52 12.25
N VAL A 546 -20.66 22.74 12.24
CA VAL A 546 -21.37 23.91 11.70
C VAL A 546 -20.41 24.76 10.87
N THR A 547 -20.84 25.10 9.66
CA THR A 547 -20.08 25.99 8.76
C THR A 547 -20.56 27.42 8.92
N LEU A 548 -19.62 28.35 9.10
CA LEU A 548 -19.87 29.75 9.41
C LEU A 548 -19.04 30.67 8.51
N ALA A 549 -19.67 31.76 8.06
CA ALA A 549 -18.95 32.89 7.51
C ALA A 549 -18.41 33.76 8.66
N VAL A 550 -17.16 34.18 8.55
CA VAL A 550 -16.47 35.03 9.52
C VAL A 550 -16.45 36.46 8.99
N ASN A 551 -17.00 37.39 9.76
CA ASN A 551 -17.05 38.81 9.42
C ASN A 551 -16.17 39.56 10.42
N SER A 552 -15.11 40.21 9.92
CA SER A 552 -14.18 41.00 10.75
C SER A 552 -13.65 40.24 11.97
N GLY A 553 -13.26 38.98 11.79
CA GLY A 553 -12.69 38.14 12.85
C GLY A 553 -13.70 37.60 13.89
N SER A 554 -15.02 37.71 13.61
CA SER A 554 -16.08 37.19 14.48
C SER A 554 -17.11 36.36 13.70
N ALA A 555 -17.73 35.40 14.38
CA ALA A 555 -18.82 34.57 13.85
C ALA A 555 -19.83 34.26 14.97
N ASN A 556 -21.07 33.99 14.61
CA ASN A 556 -22.08 33.54 15.58
C ASN A 556 -22.99 32.48 14.97
N PHE A 557 -23.55 31.64 15.84
CA PHE A 557 -24.60 30.69 15.49
C PHE A 557 -25.46 30.40 16.72
N SER A 558 -26.64 29.81 16.50
CA SER A 558 -27.55 29.45 17.58
C SER A 558 -27.62 27.94 17.76
N ILE A 559 -27.48 27.50 19.01
CA ILE A 559 -27.83 26.15 19.45
C ILE A 559 -29.35 26.11 19.68
N PRO A 560 -30.10 25.25 19.00
CA PRO A 560 -31.55 25.17 19.15
C PRO A 560 -32.00 24.80 20.57
N PHE A 561 -33.12 25.33 21.05
CA PHE A 561 -33.68 24.99 22.36
C PHE A 561 -34.03 23.50 22.48
N SER A 562 -34.32 22.82 21.37
CA SER A 562 -34.69 21.40 21.35
C SER A 562 -33.58 20.48 21.88
N VAL A 563 -32.33 20.92 21.81
CA VAL A 563 -31.17 20.18 22.34
C VAL A 563 -30.72 20.68 23.72
N LEU A 564 -31.41 21.69 24.28
CA LEU A 564 -31.19 22.29 25.59
C LEU A 564 -32.42 22.07 26.49
N SER A 565 -32.85 20.81 26.58
CA SER A 565 -34.11 20.42 27.23
C SER A 565 -34.02 20.28 28.75
N ASN A 566 -32.82 20.20 29.31
CA ASN A 566 -32.59 20.07 30.75
C ASN A 566 -32.10 21.39 31.34
N THR A 567 -32.58 21.70 32.55
CA THR A 567 -32.10 22.83 33.34
C THR A 567 -30.79 22.49 34.03
N GLY A 568 -29.90 23.47 34.20
CA GLY A 568 -28.62 23.31 34.90
C GLY A 568 -27.44 23.90 34.14
N SER A 569 -26.24 23.67 34.67
CA SER A 569 -24.97 24.02 34.01
C SER A 569 -24.81 23.19 32.74
N THR A 570 -24.57 23.86 31.62
CA THR A 570 -24.29 23.25 30.33
C THR A 570 -22.94 23.74 29.84
N ILE A 571 -22.08 22.83 29.39
CA ILE A 571 -20.74 23.14 28.90
C ILE A 571 -20.73 23.02 27.39
N PHE A 572 -20.37 24.10 26.71
CA PHE A 572 -20.01 24.09 25.31
C PHE A 572 -18.51 23.83 25.18
N THR A 573 -18.13 22.88 24.34
CA THR A 573 -16.73 22.55 24.05
C THR A 573 -16.46 22.71 22.55
N LEU A 574 -15.54 23.60 22.21
CA LEU A 574 -15.01 23.73 20.85
C LEU A 574 -13.83 22.75 20.67
N ASN A 575 -14.02 21.76 19.81
CA ASN A 575 -13.04 20.70 19.56
C ASN A 575 -12.05 21.09 18.45
N SER A 576 -12.54 21.66 17.34
CA SER A 576 -11.71 22.06 16.21
C SER A 576 -12.29 23.20 15.38
N ILE A 577 -11.41 23.92 14.68
CA ILE A 577 -11.76 24.91 13.64
C ILE A 577 -11.06 24.49 12.35
N LEU A 578 -11.83 24.21 11.31
CA LEU A 578 -11.36 24.01 9.93
C LEU A 578 -11.44 25.33 9.17
N ASP A 579 -10.34 25.78 8.56
CA ASP A 579 -10.36 26.82 7.54
C ASP A 579 -10.75 26.20 6.19
N ASN A 580 -11.93 26.52 5.68
CA ASN A 580 -12.45 25.92 4.44
C ASN A 580 -11.71 26.42 3.19
N GLY A 581 -11.03 27.58 3.24
CA GLY A 581 -10.24 28.11 2.13
C GLY A 581 -8.87 27.43 2.00
N ASN A 582 -8.25 27.12 3.15
CA ASN A 582 -6.94 26.48 3.20
C ASN A 582 -7.03 24.95 3.32
N GLY A 583 -8.14 24.41 3.84
CA GLY A 583 -8.37 22.99 4.07
C GLY A 583 -7.67 22.43 5.32
N CYS A 584 -7.08 23.29 6.15
CA CYS A 584 -6.38 22.89 7.37
C CYS A 584 -7.20 23.18 8.62
N ALA A 585 -7.21 22.24 9.57
CA ALA A 585 -7.94 22.36 10.82
C ALA A 585 -7.00 22.44 12.03
N ALA A 586 -7.25 23.40 12.91
CA ALA A 586 -6.71 23.38 14.25
C ALA A 586 -7.61 22.47 15.10
N VAL A 587 -7.06 21.35 15.55
CA VAL A 587 -7.75 20.29 16.30
C VAL A 587 -7.34 20.28 17.77
N ALA A 588 -8.09 19.57 18.60
CA ALA A 588 -7.84 19.42 20.03
C ALA A 588 -7.74 20.77 20.78
N LEU A 589 -8.57 21.74 20.39
CA LEU A 589 -8.57 23.07 20.98
C LEU A 589 -9.02 23.07 22.44
N ASN A 590 -9.97 22.18 22.79
CA ASN A 590 -10.55 22.02 24.13
C ASN A 590 -10.98 23.34 24.79
N LYS A 591 -11.39 24.33 23.99
CA LYS A 591 -11.87 25.61 24.52
C LYS A 591 -13.30 25.45 24.99
N THR A 592 -13.56 25.69 26.27
CA THR A 592 -14.87 25.49 26.87
C THR A 592 -15.49 26.81 27.33
N LYS A 593 -16.83 26.86 27.31
CA LYS A 593 -17.61 27.92 27.93
C LYS A 593 -18.84 27.32 28.59
N SER A 594 -18.99 27.53 29.90
CA SER A 594 -20.20 27.17 30.62
C SER A 594 -21.27 28.27 30.51
N PHE A 595 -22.51 27.85 30.43
CA PHE A 595 -23.70 28.69 30.57
C PHE A 595 -24.79 27.90 31.29
N ILE A 596 -25.75 28.60 31.88
CA ILE A 596 -26.84 27.99 32.66
C ILE A 596 -28.13 28.03 31.85
N VAL A 597 -28.81 26.88 31.77
CA VAL A 597 -30.21 26.78 31.34
C VAL A 597 -31.07 26.88 32.59
N ASN A 598 -31.64 28.05 32.82
CA ASN A 598 -32.44 28.31 34.01
C ASN A 598 -33.85 27.72 33.87
N ALA A 599 -34.36 27.13 34.95
CA ALA A 599 -35.75 26.73 35.03
C ALA A 599 -36.68 27.94 34.92
N LYS A 600 -37.83 27.76 34.26
CA LYS A 600 -38.90 28.76 34.35
C LYS A 600 -39.57 28.64 35.73
N PRO A 601 -39.97 29.77 36.36
CA PRO A 601 -40.78 29.73 37.57
C PRO A 601 -42.09 28.96 37.32
N SER A 602 -42.67 28.41 38.38
CA SER A 602 -44.01 27.82 38.30
C SER A 602 -45.05 28.89 37.93
N ASN A 603 -46.09 28.52 37.19
CA ASN A 603 -47.20 29.43 36.95
C ASN A 603 -47.90 29.74 38.30
N PRO A 604 -48.30 31.00 38.57
CA PRO A 604 -49.05 31.33 39.78
C PRO A 604 -50.34 30.52 39.87
N ALA A 605 -50.71 30.00 41.04
CA ALA A 605 -51.98 29.29 41.21
C ALA A 605 -53.15 30.29 41.19
N GLY A 606 -54.19 29.98 40.41
CA GLY A 606 -55.33 30.87 40.20
C GLY A 606 -56.56 30.50 41.03
N SER A 607 -57.12 31.48 41.72
CA SER A 607 -58.45 31.44 42.33
C SER A 607 -59.31 32.58 41.77
N SER A 608 -60.62 32.36 41.66
CA SER A 608 -61.57 33.41 41.31
C SER A 608 -61.78 34.38 42.48
N PHE A 609 -61.92 35.67 42.21
CA PHE A 609 -62.21 36.69 43.24
C PHE A 609 -63.57 37.36 42.97
N SER A 610 -64.32 37.63 44.05
CA SER A 610 -65.60 38.33 43.99
C SER A 610 -65.64 39.45 45.03
N PHE A 611 -66.00 40.66 44.60
CA PHE A 611 -66.00 41.88 45.44
C PHE A 611 -67.24 42.73 45.20
N CYS A 612 -67.56 43.63 46.12
CA CYS A 612 -68.64 44.61 45.94
C CYS A 612 -68.12 45.87 45.23
N LYS A 613 -68.93 46.48 44.36
CA LYS A 613 -68.56 47.73 43.65
C LYS A 613 -68.12 48.84 44.59
N ASN A 614 -68.80 48.95 45.74
CA ASN A 614 -68.53 49.99 46.75
C ASN A 614 -67.22 49.76 47.53
N ASP A 615 -66.61 48.58 47.45
CA ASP A 615 -65.34 48.30 48.12
C ASP A 615 -64.12 48.90 47.41
N LEU A 616 -64.29 49.35 46.16
CA LEU A 616 -63.25 49.95 45.31
C LEU A 616 -61.92 49.17 45.29
N LYS A 617 -62.00 47.83 45.20
CA LYS A 617 -60.83 46.94 45.20
C LYS A 617 -59.96 47.17 43.96
N THR A 618 -58.64 47.05 44.13
CA THR A 618 -57.62 47.21 43.08
C THR A 618 -56.85 45.91 42.83
N ILE A 619 -55.94 45.90 41.84
CA ILE A 619 -55.04 44.77 41.57
C ILE A 619 -54.27 44.32 42.82
N ALA A 620 -53.90 45.23 43.72
CA ALA A 620 -53.25 44.89 45.00
C ALA A 620 -54.09 43.98 45.90
N ASN A 621 -55.41 43.93 45.71
CA ASN A 621 -56.31 43.06 46.46
C ASN A 621 -56.40 41.64 45.89
N LEU A 622 -55.77 41.37 44.73
CA LEU A 622 -55.62 40.02 44.18
C LEU A 622 -54.37 39.39 44.79
N SER A 623 -54.52 38.30 45.53
CA SER A 623 -53.41 37.61 46.20
C SER A 623 -53.29 36.13 45.79
N PRO A 624 -52.97 35.82 44.53
CA PRO A 624 -52.63 34.46 44.13
C PRO A 624 -51.27 34.05 44.73
N SER A 625 -50.98 32.74 44.80
CA SER A 625 -49.70 32.26 45.32
C SER A 625 -48.56 32.56 44.34
N GLY A 626 -47.53 33.27 44.81
CA GLY A 626 -46.30 33.58 44.08
C GLY A 626 -45.53 34.72 44.76
N SER A 627 -44.29 34.95 44.35
CA SER A 627 -43.40 35.92 45.01
C SER A 627 -43.26 37.25 44.25
N GLN A 628 -43.19 37.18 42.92
CA GLN A 628 -42.86 38.34 42.05
C GLN A 628 -43.79 38.39 40.84
N LEU A 629 -45.01 38.86 41.10
CA LEU A 629 -46.12 38.83 40.17
C LEU A 629 -46.20 40.09 39.32
N GLN A 630 -46.44 39.91 38.03
CA GLN A 630 -46.78 40.98 37.09
C GLN A 630 -48.16 40.70 36.48
N TRP A 631 -49.03 41.70 36.51
CA TRP A 631 -50.42 41.62 36.08
C TRP A 631 -50.64 42.27 34.73
N PHE A 632 -51.58 41.71 33.96
CA PHE A 632 -51.95 42.14 32.62
C PHE A 632 -53.47 42.04 32.43
N ASP A 633 -54.01 42.87 31.55
CA ASP A 633 -55.43 42.89 31.16
C ASP A 633 -55.80 41.81 30.14
N SER A 634 -54.80 41.21 29.48
CA SER A 634 -54.99 40.15 28.49
C SER A 634 -53.78 39.21 28.42
N VAL A 635 -53.95 38.06 27.74
CA VAL A 635 -52.87 37.09 27.52
C VAL A 635 -51.71 37.66 26.67
N SER A 636 -51.98 38.65 25.81
CA SER A 636 -51.02 39.22 24.85
C SER A 636 -50.48 40.60 25.22
N SER A 637 -51.06 41.28 26.21
CA SER A 637 -50.64 42.64 26.59
C SER A 637 -49.20 42.67 27.10
N THR A 638 -48.41 43.63 26.65
CA THR A 638 -47.04 43.88 27.15
C THR A 638 -47.02 44.89 28.28
N THR A 639 -48.14 45.54 28.58
CA THR A 639 -48.26 46.62 29.57
C THR A 639 -48.60 46.04 30.93
N ILE A 640 -47.71 46.25 31.90
CA ILE A 640 -47.91 45.77 33.27
C ILE A 640 -48.93 46.69 33.96
N LEU A 641 -49.97 46.09 34.55
CA LEU A 641 -50.96 46.80 35.36
C LEU A 641 -50.35 47.23 36.69
N SER A 642 -50.64 48.47 37.11
CA SER A 642 -50.21 48.97 38.41
C SER A 642 -51.04 48.36 39.54
N ALA A 643 -50.44 48.25 40.73
CA ALA A 643 -51.14 47.78 41.94
C ALA A 643 -52.36 48.64 42.33
N SER A 644 -52.40 49.91 41.91
CA SER A 644 -53.50 50.85 42.16
C SER A 644 -54.63 50.79 41.13
N THR A 645 -54.51 49.97 40.08
CA THR A 645 -55.55 49.84 39.04
C THR A 645 -56.82 49.28 39.65
N LEU A 646 -57.94 50.00 39.51
CA LEU A 646 -59.26 49.59 40.01
C LEU A 646 -59.75 48.34 39.27
N LEU A 647 -60.32 47.39 40.00
CA LEU A 647 -60.86 46.16 39.42
C LEU A 647 -62.21 46.41 38.74
N VAL A 648 -62.38 45.82 37.57
CA VAL A 648 -63.66 45.68 36.87
C VAL A 648 -63.94 44.20 36.63
N THR A 649 -65.20 43.85 36.41
CA THR A 649 -65.57 42.46 36.08
C THR A 649 -64.86 42.02 34.79
N GLY A 650 -64.08 40.95 34.85
CA GLY A 650 -63.23 40.51 33.75
C GLY A 650 -62.23 39.43 34.14
N THR A 651 -61.36 39.05 33.20
CA THR A 651 -60.26 38.11 33.46
C THR A 651 -58.93 38.84 33.39
N TYR A 652 -58.17 38.78 34.48
CA TYR A 652 -56.83 39.33 34.58
C TYR A 652 -55.80 38.22 34.41
N TYR A 653 -54.61 38.55 33.92
CA TYR A 653 -53.57 37.57 33.64
C TYR A 653 -52.34 37.88 34.49
N VAL A 654 -51.80 36.88 35.17
CA VAL A 654 -50.64 37.04 36.05
C VAL A 654 -49.52 36.10 35.64
N LYS A 655 -48.29 36.60 35.60
CA LYS A 655 -47.07 35.78 35.46
C LYS A 655 -46.11 36.06 36.61
N GLU A 656 -45.22 35.11 36.87
CA GLU A 656 -44.12 35.28 37.81
C GLU A 656 -42.81 35.52 37.05
N VAL A 657 -41.99 36.46 37.52
CA VAL A 657 -40.67 36.75 36.97
C VAL A 657 -39.64 36.53 38.07
N SER A 658 -38.72 35.58 37.87
CA SER A 658 -37.65 35.32 38.84
C SER A 658 -36.60 36.43 38.78
N SER A 659 -36.48 37.19 39.86
CA SER A 659 -35.44 38.23 40.01
C SER A 659 -34.01 37.71 39.98
N ALA A 660 -33.79 36.43 40.29
CA ALA A 660 -32.46 35.82 40.27
C ALA A 660 -31.97 35.45 38.85
N THR A 661 -32.90 35.19 37.93
CA THR A 661 -32.58 34.58 36.62
C THR A 661 -33.17 35.35 35.43
N GLY A 662 -34.11 36.25 35.66
CA GLY A 662 -34.87 36.94 34.63
C GLY A 662 -35.88 36.05 33.88
N CYS A 663 -35.99 34.77 34.24
CA CYS A 663 -36.92 33.86 33.58
C CYS A 663 -38.37 34.10 34.00
N GLU A 664 -39.26 34.10 33.01
CA GLU A 664 -40.68 34.32 33.19
C GLU A 664 -41.46 33.00 33.11
N SER A 665 -42.48 32.85 33.95
CA SER A 665 -43.47 31.77 33.83
C SER A 665 -44.51 32.08 32.75
N GLY A 666 -45.40 31.11 32.48
CA GLY A 666 -46.60 31.37 31.68
C GLY A 666 -47.58 32.28 32.42
N ARG A 667 -48.58 32.79 31.70
CA ARG A 667 -49.66 33.59 32.30
C ARG A 667 -50.78 32.70 32.82
N THR A 668 -51.17 32.88 34.07
CA THR A 668 -52.38 32.30 34.67
C THR A 668 -53.55 33.27 34.53
N ALA A 669 -54.72 32.79 34.09
CA ALA A 669 -55.94 33.57 34.02
C ALA A 669 -56.68 33.58 35.38
N ILE A 670 -57.06 34.77 35.84
CA ILE A 670 -57.71 35.05 37.12
C ILE A 670 -59.04 35.77 36.87
N PRO A 671 -60.18 35.07 36.99
CA PRO A 671 -61.49 35.70 36.84
C PRO A 671 -61.83 36.54 38.08
N VAL A 672 -62.30 37.76 37.84
CA VAL A 672 -62.73 38.74 38.85
C VAL A 672 -64.17 39.16 38.55
N THR A 673 -65.03 39.13 39.57
CA THR A 673 -66.43 39.57 39.47
C THR A 673 -66.69 40.71 40.46
N ILE A 674 -67.16 41.84 39.95
CA ILE A 674 -67.61 43.00 40.74
C ILE A 674 -69.14 42.99 40.78
N ASN A 675 -69.70 42.80 41.98
CA ASN A 675 -71.13 42.76 42.22
C ASN A 675 -71.66 44.17 42.53
N GLU A 676 -72.74 44.57 41.86
CA GLU A 676 -73.47 45.83 42.09
C GLU A 676 -74.93 45.51 42.46
N ILE A 677 -75.50 46.30 43.37
CA ILE A 677 -76.89 46.17 43.82
C ILE A 677 -77.61 47.49 43.54
N ASP A 678 -78.83 47.39 43.02
CA ASP A 678 -79.68 48.53 42.71
C ASP A 678 -80.05 49.34 43.97
N THR A 679 -80.00 50.66 43.85
CA THR A 679 -80.39 51.61 44.88
C THR A 679 -81.92 51.61 45.06
N PRO A 680 -82.45 51.54 46.29
CA PRO A 680 -83.87 51.73 46.57
C PRO A 680 -84.40 53.06 46.04
N VAL A 681 -85.66 53.07 45.56
CA VAL A 681 -86.34 54.30 45.11
C VAL A 681 -87.58 54.52 45.96
N LEU A 682 -87.80 55.76 46.40
CA LEU A 682 -89.00 56.17 47.11
C LEU A 682 -90.16 56.41 46.11
N ALA A 683 -91.34 55.90 46.41
CA ALA A 683 -92.55 56.18 45.65
C ALA A 683 -92.92 57.67 45.70
N THR A 684 -93.69 58.15 44.72
CA THR A 684 -94.21 59.53 44.72
C THR A 684 -94.96 59.81 46.02
N ASP A 685 -94.62 60.91 46.68
CA ASP A 685 -95.14 61.33 47.99
C ASP A 685 -94.90 60.32 49.14
N GLY A 686 -94.02 59.33 48.95
CA GLY A 686 -93.70 58.30 49.94
C GLY A 686 -93.05 58.81 51.23
N GLN A 687 -92.63 60.07 51.26
CA GLN A 687 -92.10 60.76 52.44
C GLN A 687 -93.19 61.40 53.32
N ASN A 688 -94.41 61.54 52.80
CA ASN A 688 -95.52 62.22 53.48
C ASN A 688 -96.38 61.21 54.23
N PHE A 689 -96.67 61.50 55.50
CA PHE A 689 -97.53 60.69 56.35
C PHE A 689 -98.45 61.59 57.20
N CYS A 690 -99.55 61.04 57.70
CA CYS A 690 -100.35 61.69 58.73
C CYS A 690 -99.77 61.37 60.12
N GLY A 691 -99.40 62.41 60.87
CA GLY A 691 -98.91 62.26 62.25
C GLY A 691 -99.90 61.64 63.23
N LEU A 692 -101.20 61.63 62.91
CA LEU A 692 -102.23 60.94 63.71
C LEU A 692 -102.10 59.41 63.63
N ASP A 693 -101.60 58.88 62.51
CA ASP A 693 -101.49 57.43 62.26
C ASP A 693 -100.26 56.81 62.91
N LYS A 694 -99.37 57.62 63.51
CA LYS A 694 -98.11 57.19 64.13
C LYS A 694 -97.25 56.29 63.21
N PRO A 695 -96.86 56.78 62.02
CA PRO A 695 -96.11 56.00 61.04
C PRO A 695 -94.74 55.55 61.56
N THR A 696 -94.25 54.40 61.08
CA THR A 696 -92.97 53.78 61.49
C THR A 696 -91.96 53.66 60.33
N ILE A 697 -90.73 53.20 60.61
CA ILE A 697 -89.74 52.83 59.59
C ILE A 697 -90.29 51.78 58.61
N GLN A 698 -91.13 50.85 59.08
CA GLN A 698 -91.82 49.92 58.19
C GLN A 698 -92.77 50.67 57.25
N SER A 699 -93.55 51.64 57.76
CA SER A 699 -94.40 52.49 56.91
C SER A 699 -93.61 53.25 55.84
N LEU A 700 -92.36 53.61 56.12
CA LEU A 700 -91.44 54.20 55.16
C LEU A 700 -90.90 53.18 54.15
N SER A 701 -90.61 51.95 54.59
CA SER A 701 -90.16 50.85 53.73
C SER A 701 -91.22 50.46 52.71
N ASP A 702 -92.49 50.39 53.15
CA ASP A 702 -93.66 50.09 52.31
C ASP A 702 -93.90 51.14 51.21
N LYS A 703 -93.25 52.30 51.31
CA LYS A 703 -93.28 53.37 50.30
C LYS A 703 -92.07 53.33 49.36
N THR A 704 -91.28 52.26 49.35
CA THR A 704 -90.13 52.10 48.45
C THR A 704 -90.30 50.93 47.47
N THR A 705 -89.39 50.82 46.50
CA THR A 705 -89.39 49.75 45.48
C THR A 705 -88.98 48.36 45.98
N PHE A 706 -88.60 48.21 47.27
CA PHE A 706 -88.13 46.95 47.85
C PHE A 706 -88.77 46.77 49.24
N ASP A 707 -89.39 45.62 49.49
CA ASP A 707 -90.09 45.34 50.75
C ASP A 707 -89.19 44.61 51.77
N ASP A 708 -88.59 43.46 51.40
CA ASP A 708 -88.00 42.53 52.38
C ASP A 708 -86.47 42.61 52.54
N THR A 709 -85.76 43.33 51.68
CA THR A 709 -84.27 43.43 51.70
C THR A 709 -83.74 44.80 52.08
N LEU A 710 -84.64 45.72 52.41
CA LEU A 710 -84.32 47.10 52.74
C LEU A 710 -83.98 47.24 54.23
N VAL A 711 -82.79 47.76 54.51
CA VAL A 711 -82.36 48.12 55.87
C VAL A 711 -82.18 49.62 55.99
N TRP A 712 -82.63 50.20 57.09
CA TRP A 712 -82.60 51.66 57.32
C TRP A 712 -81.61 52.04 58.41
N TYR A 713 -80.92 53.16 58.22
CA TYR A 713 -79.96 53.72 59.15
C TYR A 713 -80.27 55.20 59.45
N ASP A 714 -79.83 55.68 60.61
CA ASP A 714 -79.95 57.10 61.00
C ASP A 714 -78.91 58.02 60.34
N ALA A 715 -77.90 57.46 59.67
CA ALA A 715 -76.87 58.19 58.92
C ALA A 715 -76.42 57.42 57.67
N ALA A 716 -75.98 58.14 56.63
CA ALA A 716 -75.49 57.57 55.37
C ALA A 716 -74.19 56.74 55.51
N ALA A 717 -73.41 56.97 56.57
CA ALA A 717 -72.20 56.23 56.87
C ALA A 717 -72.08 56.06 58.38
N ASN A 718 -71.69 54.86 58.83
CA ASN A 718 -71.57 54.49 60.25
C ASN A 718 -72.83 54.79 61.10
N GLY A 719 -74.01 54.79 60.48
CA GLY A 719 -75.27 54.96 61.18
C GLY A 719 -75.63 53.75 62.03
N ASN A 720 -76.55 53.93 62.96
CA ASN A 720 -77.17 52.83 63.69
C ASN A 720 -78.32 52.24 62.88
N LEU A 721 -78.40 50.91 62.84
CA LEU A 721 -79.51 50.20 62.23
C LEU A 721 -80.81 50.53 62.97
N LEU A 722 -81.81 50.97 62.22
CA LEU A 722 -83.11 51.35 62.75
C LEU A 722 -84.06 50.16 62.76
N SER A 723 -84.80 50.02 63.87
CA SER A 723 -85.83 48.99 63.98
C SER A 723 -87.03 49.33 63.09
N PRO A 724 -87.65 48.34 62.40
CA PRO A 724 -88.86 48.57 61.59
C PRO A 724 -90.03 49.20 62.35
N ASN A 725 -90.12 48.98 63.68
CA ASN A 725 -91.18 49.53 64.52
C ASN A 725 -90.88 50.93 65.07
N ALA A 726 -89.72 51.52 64.78
CA ALA A 726 -89.38 52.85 65.27
C ALA A 726 -90.30 53.90 64.63
N LEU A 727 -90.86 54.79 65.45
CA LEU A 727 -91.74 55.87 64.99
C LEU A 727 -90.96 56.89 64.15
N LEU A 728 -91.59 57.35 63.06
CA LEU A 728 -91.07 58.44 62.27
C LEU A 728 -91.23 59.77 63.01
N LYS A 729 -90.28 60.67 62.78
CA LYS A 729 -90.28 62.03 63.34
C LYS A 729 -90.34 63.04 62.22
N ASP A 730 -91.19 64.05 62.38
CA ASP A 730 -91.35 65.16 61.44
C ASP A 730 -89.99 65.85 61.19
N GLY A 731 -89.60 65.99 59.92
CA GLY A 731 -88.34 66.63 59.49
C GLY A 731 -87.07 65.79 59.65
N MET A 732 -87.14 64.53 60.12
CA MET A 732 -85.95 63.67 60.24
C MET A 732 -85.57 62.98 58.93
N LYS A 733 -84.25 62.76 58.75
CA LYS A 733 -83.67 62.03 57.62
C LYS A 733 -83.43 60.56 57.96
N TYR A 734 -83.68 59.68 56.98
CA TYR A 734 -83.49 58.24 57.05
C TYR A 734 -82.76 57.74 55.80
N TYR A 735 -81.87 56.75 55.95
CA TYR A 735 -81.03 56.22 54.86
C TYR A 735 -81.29 54.73 54.62
N GLY A 736 -81.91 54.39 53.50
CA GLY A 736 -82.26 53.01 53.14
C GLY A 736 -81.22 52.37 52.22
N PHE A 737 -80.82 51.13 52.50
CA PHE A 737 -79.90 50.35 51.68
C PHE A 737 -80.52 49.00 51.32
N ASN A 738 -80.40 48.61 50.05
CA ASN A 738 -80.70 47.25 49.63
C ASN A 738 -79.49 46.36 49.94
N TYR A 739 -79.71 45.26 50.65
CA TYR A 739 -78.67 44.29 51.00
C TYR A 739 -78.92 42.92 50.35
N SER A 740 -77.89 42.35 49.72
CA SER A 740 -77.95 40.98 49.19
C SER A 740 -77.17 40.02 50.09
N GLY A 741 -77.87 39.05 50.67
CA GLY A 741 -77.26 37.97 51.44
C GLY A 741 -76.45 36.97 50.60
N THR A 742 -76.58 36.95 49.26
CA THR A 742 -75.81 36.05 48.39
C THR A 742 -74.44 36.61 48.03
N THR A 743 -74.34 37.92 47.85
CA THR A 743 -73.08 38.61 47.48
C THR A 743 -72.47 39.40 48.63
N ASN A 744 -73.17 39.52 49.77
CA ASN A 744 -72.80 40.35 50.93
C ASN A 744 -72.55 41.83 50.57
N CYS A 745 -73.18 42.34 49.52
CA CYS A 745 -73.04 43.71 49.08
C CYS A 745 -74.21 44.58 49.55
N TYR A 746 -73.95 45.90 49.62
CA TYR A 746 -74.96 46.93 49.84
C TYR A 746 -75.07 47.81 48.58
N SER A 747 -76.28 48.32 48.31
CA SER A 747 -76.49 49.38 47.32
C SER A 747 -75.91 50.72 47.78
N ASN A 748 -76.05 51.76 46.95
CA ASN A 748 -75.95 53.14 47.44
C ASN A 748 -77.15 53.49 48.34
N PRO A 749 -77.02 54.49 49.25
CA PRO A 749 -78.12 54.89 50.13
C PRO A 749 -79.25 55.64 49.40
N LEU A 750 -80.49 55.33 49.75
CA LEU A 750 -81.67 56.17 49.53
C LEU A 750 -81.86 57.11 50.73
N GLU A 751 -81.70 58.41 50.54
CA GLU A 751 -81.97 59.42 51.58
C GLU A 751 -83.43 59.89 51.52
N VAL A 752 -84.15 59.85 52.64
CA VAL A 752 -85.54 60.32 52.75
C VAL A 752 -85.74 61.25 53.95
N THR A 753 -86.35 62.42 53.73
CA THR A 753 -86.76 63.35 54.80
C THR A 753 -88.27 63.26 55.01
N VAL A 754 -88.72 62.83 56.18
CA VAL A 754 -90.14 62.54 56.45
C VAL A 754 -90.94 63.78 56.85
N VAL A 755 -92.19 63.88 56.40
CA VAL A 755 -93.15 64.95 56.74
C VAL A 755 -94.41 64.34 57.36
N LEU A 756 -94.87 64.85 58.53
CA LEU A 756 -96.01 64.31 59.28
C LEU A 756 -97.31 65.17 59.22
N SER A 757 -97.35 66.20 58.39
CA SER A 757 -98.48 67.15 58.30
C SER A 757 -99.56 66.77 57.28
N ASP A 758 -99.46 65.60 56.65
CA ASP A 758 -100.37 65.15 55.60
C ASP A 758 -101.57 64.37 56.17
N CYS A 759 -102.44 65.08 56.91
CA CYS A 759 -103.66 64.52 57.49
C CYS A 759 -104.93 65.02 56.79
N GLU A 760 -105.84 64.08 56.50
CA GLU A 760 -107.21 64.37 56.06
C GLU A 760 -108.06 64.89 57.24
N VAL A 761 -108.83 65.96 57.02
CA VAL A 761 -109.63 66.64 58.06
C VAL A 761 -111.04 66.05 58.17
N THR A 762 -111.41 65.50 59.33
CA THR A 762 -112.77 65.04 59.65
C THR A 762 -113.65 66.14 60.29
N PRO A 763 -115.01 66.05 60.25
CA PRO A 763 -115.90 67.17 60.55
C PRO A 763 -115.94 67.58 62.03
N ASP A 764 -115.72 66.64 62.95
CA ASP A 764 -115.85 66.86 64.40
C ASP A 764 -114.50 67.26 65.03
N PHE A 765 -114.05 68.45 64.66
CA PHE A 765 -112.90 69.09 65.29
C PHE A 765 -113.32 69.75 66.60
N PHE A 766 -112.86 69.23 67.73
CA PHE A 766 -113.20 69.72 69.07
C PHE A 766 -112.44 71.01 69.41
N ILE A 767 -113.18 72.10 69.61
CA ILE A 767 -112.67 73.33 70.20
C ILE A 767 -113.25 73.40 71.62
N PRO A 768 -112.43 73.49 72.67
CA PRO A 768 -112.94 73.65 74.02
C PRO A 768 -113.79 74.93 74.18
N ASP A 769 -114.81 74.91 75.01
CA ASP A 769 -115.68 76.07 75.27
C ASP A 769 -115.29 76.86 76.53
N GLY A 770 -114.26 76.40 77.25
CA GLY A 770 -113.78 77.07 78.45
C GLY A 770 -112.59 76.37 79.07
N PHE A 771 -111.92 77.08 79.97
CA PHE A 771 -110.78 76.59 80.74
C PHE A 771 -110.72 77.33 82.09
N SER A 772 -110.10 76.72 83.08
CA SER A 772 -110.10 77.19 84.47
C SER A 772 -108.66 77.36 84.96
N PRO A 773 -108.04 78.54 84.72
CA PRO A 773 -106.64 78.79 85.11
C PRO A 773 -106.53 79.02 86.63
N ASN A 774 -106.68 77.96 87.42
CA ASN A 774 -106.65 77.95 88.89
C ASN A 774 -105.41 77.24 89.49
N GLY A 775 -104.58 76.60 88.64
CA GLY A 775 -103.30 76.00 89.00
C GLY A 775 -103.37 74.53 89.43
N ASP A 776 -104.42 73.79 89.08
CA ASP A 776 -104.58 72.36 89.43
C ASP A 776 -104.02 71.36 88.39
N ASN A 777 -103.35 71.87 87.35
CA ASN A 777 -102.85 71.20 86.15
C ASN A 777 -103.93 70.58 85.25
N LYS A 778 -105.21 70.92 85.44
CA LYS A 778 -106.33 70.47 84.62
C LYS A 778 -107.05 71.65 83.98
N ASN A 779 -106.99 71.71 82.65
CA ASN A 779 -107.58 72.80 81.89
C ASN A 779 -107.11 74.19 82.35
N ASP A 780 -105.86 74.29 82.83
CA ASP A 780 -105.23 75.56 83.21
C ASP A 780 -104.88 76.45 82.01
N VAL A 781 -104.82 75.83 80.83
CA VAL A 781 -104.61 76.53 79.56
C VAL A 781 -105.72 76.17 78.58
N PHE A 782 -106.10 77.15 77.78
CA PHE A 782 -106.85 76.93 76.57
C PHE A 782 -105.92 76.42 75.48
N ARG A 783 -106.17 75.20 74.99
CA ARG A 783 -105.45 74.61 73.87
C ARG A 783 -106.39 73.79 73.01
N ILE A 784 -106.15 73.77 71.71
CA ILE A 784 -106.94 72.97 70.77
C ILE A 784 -106.14 71.71 70.43
N PRO A 785 -106.56 70.50 70.84
CA PRO A 785 -105.77 69.28 70.64
C PRO A 785 -105.46 68.98 69.17
N ASN A 786 -104.23 68.51 68.90
CA ASN A 786 -103.75 68.01 67.61
C ASN A 786 -103.81 69.01 66.42
N ILE A 787 -104.10 70.27 66.69
CA ILE A 787 -104.26 71.29 65.65
C ILE A 787 -102.99 71.45 64.80
N GLN A 788 -101.79 71.19 65.35
CA GLN A 788 -100.51 71.30 64.64
C GLN A 788 -100.29 70.27 63.51
N PHE A 789 -100.98 69.14 63.55
CA PHE A 789 -100.92 68.11 62.50
C PHE A 789 -102.06 68.29 61.51
N ILE A 790 -103.24 68.67 62.01
CA ILE A 790 -104.46 68.78 61.22
C ILE A 790 -104.46 70.11 60.42
N TYR A 791 -104.07 71.21 61.06
CA TYR A 791 -104.01 72.57 60.51
C TYR A 791 -102.66 73.23 60.87
N PRO A 792 -101.54 72.82 60.26
CA PRO A 792 -100.20 73.28 60.66
C PRO A 792 -100.01 74.81 60.60
N ASP A 793 -100.75 75.50 59.72
CA ASP A 793 -100.65 76.95 59.51
C ASP A 793 -101.72 77.76 60.26
N PHE A 794 -102.42 77.14 61.22
CA PHE A 794 -103.49 77.82 61.94
C PHE A 794 -102.98 79.06 62.71
N SER A 795 -103.85 80.06 62.84
CA SER A 795 -103.66 81.16 63.79
C SER A 795 -104.90 81.32 64.67
N LEU A 796 -104.68 81.41 65.98
CA LEU A 796 -105.71 81.57 66.99
C LEU A 796 -105.59 82.95 67.63
N GLU A 797 -106.65 83.74 67.58
CA GLU A 797 -106.72 85.06 68.23
C GLU A 797 -107.82 85.06 69.29
N ILE A 798 -107.55 85.61 70.47
CA ILE A 798 -108.53 85.67 71.58
C ILE A 798 -108.72 87.12 72.01
N PHE A 799 -109.96 87.53 72.26
CA PHE A 799 -110.43 88.90 72.47
C PHE A 799 -111.26 89.03 73.75
N ASN A 800 -111.23 90.20 74.39
CA ASN A 800 -112.12 90.54 75.51
C ASN A 800 -113.49 91.10 75.04
N ARG A 801 -114.41 91.38 76.00
CA ARG A 801 -115.77 91.90 75.72
C ARG A 801 -115.82 93.27 75.01
N TYR A 802 -114.70 93.99 74.93
CA TYR A 802 -114.59 95.29 74.27
C TYR A 802 -113.94 95.18 72.88
N GLY A 803 -113.57 93.97 72.44
CA GLY A 803 -112.91 93.72 71.15
C GLY A 803 -111.38 93.86 71.19
N ASN A 804 -110.75 94.00 72.35
CA ASN A 804 -109.29 94.05 72.45
C ASN A 804 -108.68 92.64 72.47
N ILE A 805 -107.60 92.43 71.72
CA ILE A 805 -106.86 91.15 71.66
C ILE A 805 -106.10 90.90 72.97
N LEU A 806 -106.14 89.65 73.40
CA LEU A 806 -105.47 89.10 74.58
C LEU A 806 -104.49 87.98 74.24
N PHE A 807 -104.66 87.26 73.13
CA PHE A 807 -103.75 86.18 72.75
C PHE A 807 -103.65 86.01 71.24
N ARG A 808 -102.45 85.68 70.77
CA ARG A 808 -102.19 85.16 69.43
C ARG A 808 -101.39 83.85 69.52
N GLY A 809 -101.92 82.76 68.98
CA GLY A 809 -101.32 81.42 68.96
C GLY A 809 -101.19 80.84 67.55
N ASN A 810 -100.28 79.88 67.37
CA ASN A 810 -100.01 79.13 66.14
C ASN A 810 -99.30 77.79 66.47
N LYS A 811 -98.82 77.02 65.47
CA LYS A 811 -98.11 75.73 65.68
C LYS A 811 -96.93 75.78 66.67
N ASN A 812 -96.28 76.93 66.82
CA ASN A 812 -95.17 77.13 67.75
C ASN A 812 -95.60 77.69 69.12
N LYS A 813 -96.87 78.09 69.27
CA LYS A 813 -97.43 78.66 70.50
C LYS A 813 -98.91 78.24 70.63
N LEU A 814 -99.10 76.98 71.04
CA LEU A 814 -100.40 76.28 70.99
C LEU A 814 -101.36 76.61 72.15
N GLU A 815 -100.87 77.19 73.24
CA GLU A 815 -101.57 77.23 74.53
C GLU A 815 -101.72 78.67 75.04
N TRP A 816 -102.91 79.02 75.57
CA TRP A 816 -103.21 80.30 76.23
C TRP A 816 -103.60 80.09 77.70
N ASP A 817 -102.92 80.77 78.62
CA ASP A 817 -103.08 80.63 80.08
C ASP A 817 -104.04 81.66 80.71
N GLY A 818 -104.76 82.44 79.89
CA GLY A 818 -105.69 83.46 80.37
C GLY A 818 -105.04 84.78 80.79
N ARG A 819 -103.78 85.02 80.41
CA ARG A 819 -103.10 86.31 80.56
C ARG A 819 -103.03 87.03 79.23
N ASN A 820 -103.11 88.37 79.25
CA ASN A 820 -102.93 89.15 78.03
C ASN A 820 -101.48 89.01 77.54
N SER A 821 -101.28 88.43 76.36
CA SER A 821 -99.96 88.22 75.77
C SER A 821 -99.32 89.49 75.20
N ASP A 822 -100.05 90.62 75.10
CA ASP A 822 -99.62 91.84 74.37
C ASP A 822 -99.56 93.16 75.20
N TYR A 823 -99.73 93.19 76.54
CA TYR A 823 -99.74 94.46 77.31
C TYR A 823 -98.40 94.83 78.00
N LYS A 824 -97.87 96.02 77.68
CA LYS A 824 -96.80 96.74 78.41
C LYS A 824 -97.42 97.83 79.30
N VAL A 825 -97.05 97.85 80.59
CA VAL A 825 -97.32 98.85 81.69
C VAL A 825 -98.51 98.53 82.64
N GLY A 826 -98.18 98.03 83.86
CA GLY A 826 -98.56 98.72 85.10
C GLY A 826 -99.64 98.17 86.05
N ILE A 827 -100.52 97.24 85.65
CA ILE A 827 -101.48 96.55 86.56
C ILE A 827 -101.77 95.14 86.00
N ASP A 828 -101.48 94.10 86.81
CA ASP A 828 -101.40 92.62 86.65
C ASP A 828 -101.89 91.80 85.42
N GLY A 829 -102.45 92.34 84.33
CA GLY A 829 -102.58 91.66 83.01
C GLY A 829 -103.41 90.36 82.95
N ILE A 830 -104.00 89.94 84.07
CA ILE A 830 -104.82 88.75 84.25
C ILE A 830 -106.22 89.05 83.73
N ALA A 831 -106.69 88.25 82.78
CA ALA A 831 -108.02 88.44 82.19
C ALA A 831 -109.10 88.05 83.23
N PRO A 832 -110.02 88.93 83.65
CA PRO A 832 -111.00 88.61 84.71
C PRO A 832 -111.93 87.43 84.35
N ASN A 833 -112.55 86.78 85.35
CA ASN A 833 -113.54 85.74 85.10
C ASN A 833 -114.66 86.29 84.21
N GLY A 834 -115.00 85.56 83.15
CA GLY A 834 -115.94 86.06 82.16
C GLY A 834 -115.84 85.35 80.81
N VAL A 835 -116.69 85.80 79.89
CA VAL A 835 -116.73 85.30 78.51
C VAL A 835 -115.75 86.08 77.65
N TYR A 836 -114.91 85.34 76.94
CA TYR A 836 -113.97 85.81 75.93
C TYR A 836 -114.38 85.27 74.56
N PHE A 837 -113.89 85.89 73.50
CA PHE A 837 -114.20 85.47 72.14
C PHE A 837 -112.93 85.07 71.43
N TYR A 838 -112.95 84.00 70.64
CA TYR A 838 -111.82 83.61 69.81
C TYR A 838 -112.18 83.68 68.35
N VAL A 839 -111.17 83.93 67.52
CA VAL A 839 -111.20 83.74 66.08
C VAL A 839 -110.11 82.75 65.74
N LEU A 840 -110.50 81.58 65.22
CA LEU A 840 -109.59 80.55 64.76
C LEU A 840 -109.55 80.57 63.24
N HIS A 841 -108.39 80.95 62.69
CA HIS A 841 -108.10 80.84 61.28
C HIS A 841 -107.39 79.51 61.02
N PHE A 842 -108.05 78.59 60.33
CA PHE A 842 -107.48 77.27 60.01
C PHE A 842 -106.37 77.35 58.96
N ASN A 843 -106.44 78.34 58.07
CA ASN A 843 -105.50 78.59 56.97
C ASN A 843 -105.21 77.35 56.09
N LYS A 844 -106.13 76.38 56.03
CA LYS A 844 -106.06 75.15 55.21
C LYS A 844 -107.44 74.86 54.62
N GLY A 845 -107.48 74.43 53.36
CA GLY A 845 -108.70 73.94 52.69
C GLY A 845 -109.81 74.99 52.48
N ASN A 846 -109.47 76.28 52.37
CA ASN A 846 -110.42 77.40 52.28
C ASN A 846 -111.49 77.40 53.40
N LYS A 847 -111.21 76.75 54.53
CA LYS A 847 -112.13 76.72 55.67
C LYS A 847 -112.24 78.13 56.23
N LYS A 848 -113.47 78.64 56.32
CA LYS A 848 -113.73 79.98 56.87
C LYS A 848 -113.27 80.03 58.33
N PRO A 849 -112.74 81.17 58.80
CA PRO A 849 -112.41 81.33 60.20
C PRO A 849 -113.64 81.08 61.08
N VAL A 850 -113.46 80.36 62.17
CA VAL A 850 -114.53 80.09 63.14
C VAL A 850 -114.39 81.09 64.28
N GLN A 851 -115.50 81.74 64.61
CA GLN A 851 -115.61 82.61 65.77
C GLN A 851 -116.45 81.92 66.82
N GLY A 852 -116.00 81.94 68.07
CA GLY A 852 -116.70 81.33 69.18
C GLY A 852 -116.49 82.11 70.47
N SER A 853 -117.28 81.78 71.47
CA SER A 853 -117.06 82.24 72.84
C SER A 853 -116.36 81.15 73.65
N LEU A 854 -115.42 81.54 74.49
CA LEU A 854 -114.86 80.67 75.52
C LEU A 854 -115.09 81.31 76.89
N TYR A 855 -115.45 80.51 77.88
CA TYR A 855 -115.60 80.98 79.25
C TYR A 855 -114.34 80.72 80.06
N LEU A 856 -113.81 81.77 80.68
CA LEU A 856 -112.71 81.68 81.63
C LEU A 856 -113.26 81.85 83.04
N ASN A 857 -113.03 80.85 83.89
CA ASN A 857 -113.39 80.89 85.30
C ASN A 857 -112.21 80.41 86.16
N ARG A 858 -111.59 81.35 86.88
CA ARG A 858 -110.58 81.04 87.90
C ARG A 858 -111.22 80.68 89.22
#